data_AF-A0A967XV65-F1
#
_entry.id   AF-A0A967XV65-F1
#
_cell.length_a   1.000
_cell.length_b   1.000
_cell.length_c   1.000
_cell.angle_alpha   90.00
_cell.angle_beta   90.00
_cell.angle_gamma   90.00
#
_symmetry.space_group_name_H-M   'P 1'
#
loop_
_entity.id
_entity.type
_entity.pdbx_description
1 polymer ?
#
loop_
_entity_poly.entity_id
_entity_poly.type
_entity_poly.pdbx_seq_one_letter_code
_entity_poly.pdbx_strand_id
1 'polypeptide(L)'
;MDKELRQRILNEAIRIGDELLSQAERDEHGLSWQTMSVDHANNRQVVWRKSEGIYSGVSGIVLFLLELYRQTKDEKYLQAAVEGMHWTEWYCQNNPTDYYAFFTGRMGVAYTMLRMAEVTRDNDYLEKALTIAKPCPVFLDSPKTVNDLINGTSGTLLALLHLHAATAQGWLLETINRFIEHLLRSVHHGPVGLYWDRSPLNIRGLCGFSHGAAGVGFVFLELGHYFQNEAFYWLAEQAFLYESHFFDEAKKNWPDFRRRISTPEGYEEHRKAYLAGNLDYFTESQEMNAWCHGAAGIGLSRLRALALLQKPTYKDDVENAIAKTITTDISIKYPAQTYTLCHGAGGNAELFLEAYRLFGDKKYLSLAESVAVDALNFKQEKGTYLSGYRSEALAEDRSLFMGNAGIGYFYLKLREPVKVPSILAPQVNSSFTQNEAITNYAYIVLSKAELYKTVLKQDFKRTLFVLERLFPEEMHALFNGRRPVYEISAKEEFIQGVTNLLQISPPRQKKYLRDVFTLELEKVRAEEAIESYALLYVKERIETERAKKLVEDLRSASAQTLRLILNPTVTIILTKWDWSSGLQDDWLSNFSAGTAEQPVILRPTSAGVIEEKLSSIAYFVLIAFQDGNRLESVIESVTASFDSVSSQQKKFIRETVIQQVQQAVLAGILEMV
;
A
#
# COMPACT_ATOMS: atom_id res chain seq x y z
N MET A 1 14.87 12.04 32.26
CA MET A 1 16.20 11.42 32.13
C MET A 1 17.16 11.94 33.19
N ASP A 2 17.66 11.03 34.02
CA ASP A 2 18.77 11.31 34.93
C ASP A 2 20.07 11.54 34.14
N LYS A 3 21.08 12.11 34.80
CA LYS A 3 22.35 12.49 34.16
C LYS A 3 23.20 11.29 33.77
N GLU A 4 23.10 10.17 34.49
CA GLU A 4 23.90 8.97 34.26
C GLU A 4 23.46 8.27 32.99
N LEU A 5 22.16 7.97 32.86
CA LEU A 5 21.61 7.36 31.63
C LEU A 5 21.89 8.25 30.41
N ARG A 6 21.70 9.57 30.56
CA ARG A 6 21.98 10.54 29.51
C ARG A 6 23.44 10.47 29.01
N GLN A 7 24.39 10.25 29.90
CA GLN A 7 25.80 10.11 29.53
C GLN A 7 26.09 8.73 28.93
N ARG A 8 25.51 7.66 29.49
CA ARG A 8 25.69 6.28 29.00
C ARG A 8 25.23 6.13 27.56
N ILE A 9 24.03 6.61 27.22
CA ILE A 9 23.50 6.51 25.85
C ILE A 9 24.30 7.37 24.86
N LEU A 10 24.83 8.51 25.29
CA LEU A 10 25.70 9.34 24.46
C LEU A 10 27.05 8.66 24.20
N ASN A 11 27.66 8.08 25.23
CA ASN A 11 28.91 7.33 25.10
C ASN A 11 28.73 6.12 24.16
N GLU A 12 27.59 5.44 24.25
CA GLU A 12 27.30 4.32 23.35
C GLU A 12 27.05 4.78 21.91
N ALA A 13 26.35 5.92 21.69
CA ALA A 13 26.22 6.51 20.37
C ALA A 13 27.58 6.93 19.78
N ILE A 14 28.48 7.49 20.60
CA ILE A 14 29.87 7.79 20.21
C ILE A 14 30.62 6.51 19.82
N ARG A 15 30.52 5.44 20.64
CA ARG A 15 31.14 4.14 20.36
C ARG A 15 30.66 3.58 19.02
N ILE A 16 29.36 3.61 18.76
CA ILE A 16 28.77 3.19 17.48
C ILE A 16 29.30 4.05 16.32
N GLY A 17 29.35 5.38 16.49
CA GLY A 17 29.93 6.28 15.49
C GLY A 17 31.38 5.95 15.17
N ASP A 18 32.21 5.79 16.19
CA ASP A 18 33.63 5.46 16.03
C ASP A 18 33.84 4.10 15.37
N GLU A 19 33.00 3.12 15.71
CA GLU A 19 32.99 1.81 15.06
C GLU A 19 32.64 1.93 13.57
N LEU A 20 31.60 2.69 13.22
CA LEU A 20 31.23 2.92 11.82
C LEU A 20 32.36 3.62 11.05
N LEU A 21 33.05 4.59 11.65
CA LEU A 21 34.21 5.25 11.03
C LEU A 21 35.35 4.25 10.79
N SER A 22 35.61 3.33 11.73
CA SER A 22 36.63 2.28 11.58
C SER A 22 36.30 1.26 10.49
N GLN A 23 35.02 1.09 10.18
CA GLN A 23 34.50 0.15 9.17
C GLN A 23 34.20 0.83 7.83
N ALA A 24 34.48 2.13 7.70
CA ALA A 24 34.26 2.88 6.46
C ALA A 24 35.30 2.48 5.40
N GLU A 25 34.83 2.26 4.17
CA GLU A 25 35.67 2.06 3.00
C GLU A 25 35.90 3.40 2.31
N ARG A 26 37.17 3.80 2.19
CA ARG A 26 37.61 5.03 1.55
C ARG A 26 38.14 4.78 0.14
N ASP A 27 37.64 5.52 -0.82
CA ASP A 27 38.19 5.61 -2.18
C ASP A 27 38.32 7.09 -2.61
N GLU A 28 38.62 7.34 -3.90
CA GLU A 28 38.77 8.69 -4.45
C GLU A 28 37.46 9.49 -4.51
N HIS A 29 36.31 8.83 -4.33
CA HIS A 29 34.98 9.43 -4.40
C HIS A 29 34.37 9.68 -3.02
N GLY A 30 34.96 9.16 -1.94
CA GLY A 30 34.57 9.48 -0.57
C GLY A 30 34.54 8.26 0.36
N LEU A 31 33.63 8.28 1.33
CA LEU A 31 33.41 7.19 2.27
C LEU A 31 32.15 6.41 1.91
N SER A 32 32.24 5.09 2.05
CA SER A 32 31.12 4.18 1.84
C SER A 32 31.13 3.08 2.88
N TRP A 33 29.98 2.42 3.05
CA TRP A 33 29.82 1.33 4.00
C TRP A 33 29.10 0.16 3.33
N GLN A 34 29.56 -1.04 3.62
CA GLN A 34 28.81 -2.24 3.31
C GLN A 34 27.80 -2.53 4.41
N THR A 35 26.55 -2.71 4.04
CA THR A 35 25.43 -3.07 4.92
C THR A 35 24.84 -4.41 4.49
N MET A 36 24.12 -5.06 5.39
CA MET A 36 23.39 -6.28 5.08
C MET A 36 22.20 -5.97 4.16
N SER A 37 21.97 -6.83 3.17
CA SER A 37 20.75 -6.86 2.36
C SER A 37 20.34 -8.31 2.13
N VAL A 38 19.08 -8.53 1.72
CA VAL A 38 18.56 -9.87 1.43
C VAL A 38 18.52 -10.07 -0.08
N ASP A 39 19.20 -11.11 -0.56
CA ASP A 39 19.09 -11.54 -1.95
C ASP A 39 17.80 -12.33 -2.16
N HIS A 40 16.76 -11.65 -2.63
CA HIS A 40 15.46 -12.26 -2.89
C HIS A 40 15.46 -13.27 -4.05
N ALA A 41 16.47 -13.23 -4.94
CA ALA A 41 16.61 -14.19 -6.04
C ALA A 41 17.30 -15.49 -5.58
N ASN A 42 18.19 -15.41 -4.59
CA ASN A 42 18.99 -16.53 -4.11
C ASN A 42 18.63 -16.95 -2.68
N ASN A 43 17.44 -17.53 -2.50
CA ASN A 43 16.98 -18.12 -1.23
C ASN A 43 17.10 -17.19 -0.01
N ARG A 44 16.96 -15.87 -0.20
CA ARG A 44 17.02 -14.85 0.86
C ARG A 44 18.33 -14.85 1.64
N GLN A 45 19.44 -15.24 1.01
CA GLN A 45 20.77 -15.15 1.63
C GLN A 45 21.11 -13.69 1.97
N VAL A 46 21.77 -13.50 3.11
CA VAL A 46 22.27 -12.18 3.49
C VAL A 46 23.57 -11.90 2.74
N VAL A 47 23.63 -10.75 2.10
CA VAL A 47 24.77 -10.26 1.33
C VAL A 47 25.15 -8.86 1.79
N TRP A 48 26.45 -8.56 1.73
CA TRP A 48 26.98 -7.24 2.08
C TRP A 48 27.14 -6.40 0.82
N ARG A 49 26.52 -5.22 0.77
CA ARG A 49 26.52 -4.36 -0.43
C ARG A 49 26.60 -2.89 -0.04
N LYS A 50 27.16 -2.08 -0.94
CA LYS A 50 27.07 -0.61 -0.88
C LYS A 50 25.81 -0.18 -1.61
N SER A 51 25.05 0.73 -1.01
CA SER A 51 23.86 1.34 -1.62
C SER A 51 23.67 2.77 -1.12
N GLU A 52 22.91 3.56 -1.86
CA GLU A 52 22.73 4.99 -1.63
C GLU A 52 21.65 5.33 -0.60
N GLY A 53 20.62 4.48 -0.46
CA GLY A 53 19.37 4.81 0.25
C GLY A 53 19.49 5.04 1.76
N ILE A 54 18.39 5.47 2.39
CA ILE A 54 18.33 5.71 3.85
C ILE A 54 18.21 4.38 4.64
N TYR A 55 17.42 3.45 4.15
CA TYR A 55 17.03 2.25 4.90
C TYR A 55 18.25 1.39 5.25
N SER A 56 18.97 0.96 4.21
CA SER A 56 20.15 0.11 4.30
C SER A 56 21.36 0.67 3.59
N GLY A 57 21.44 1.98 3.32
CA GLY A 57 22.52 2.58 2.53
C GLY A 57 23.31 3.66 3.26
N VAL A 58 24.24 4.26 2.52
CA VAL A 58 25.16 5.30 3.00
C VAL A 58 24.41 6.52 3.53
N SER A 59 23.33 6.95 2.86
CA SER A 59 22.53 8.09 3.32
C SER A 59 21.96 7.90 4.72
N GLY A 60 21.61 6.66 5.11
CA GLY A 60 21.13 6.37 6.45
C GLY A 60 22.20 6.53 7.52
N ILE A 61 23.42 6.07 7.23
CA ILE A 61 24.57 6.23 8.12
C ILE A 61 24.94 7.71 8.25
N VAL A 62 24.92 8.46 7.15
CA VAL A 62 25.15 9.92 7.15
C VAL A 62 24.16 10.63 8.07
N LEU A 63 22.86 10.29 8.04
CA LEU A 63 21.86 10.90 8.93
C LEU A 63 22.20 10.69 10.42
N PHE A 64 22.69 9.50 10.78
CA PHE A 64 23.16 9.21 12.13
C PHE A 64 24.40 10.03 12.50
N LEU A 65 25.44 10.03 11.64
CA LEU A 65 26.68 10.77 11.88
C LEU A 65 26.43 12.28 12.00
N LEU A 66 25.51 12.81 11.20
CA LEU A 66 25.13 14.21 11.23
C LEU A 66 24.44 14.59 12.55
N GLU A 67 23.55 13.75 13.07
CA GLU A 67 22.94 13.97 14.38
C GLU A 67 23.96 13.78 15.52
N LEU A 68 24.88 12.83 15.39
CA LEU A 68 25.97 12.63 16.35
C LEU A 68 26.84 13.90 16.42
N TYR A 69 27.24 14.45 15.28
CA TYR A 69 27.94 15.73 15.19
C TYR A 69 27.16 16.86 15.87
N ARG A 70 25.85 16.97 15.64
CA ARG A 70 25.03 18.04 16.26
C ARG A 70 25.12 18.01 17.78
N GLN A 71 25.20 16.83 18.38
CA GLN A 71 25.19 16.64 19.84
C GLN A 71 26.58 16.61 20.48
N THR A 72 27.62 16.21 19.75
CA THR A 72 29.01 16.11 20.26
C THR A 72 29.88 17.30 19.86
N LYS A 73 29.60 17.92 18.70
CA LYS A 73 30.46 18.91 18.02
C LYS A 73 31.84 18.37 17.64
N ASP A 74 31.98 17.05 17.55
CA ASP A 74 33.22 16.42 17.08
C ASP A 74 33.23 16.38 15.55
N GLU A 75 34.10 17.21 14.96
CA GLU A 75 34.20 17.43 13.51
C GLU A 75 34.50 16.17 12.70
N LYS A 76 35.06 15.10 13.31
CA LYS A 76 35.31 13.83 12.60
C LYS A 76 34.02 13.21 12.05
N TYR A 77 32.89 13.37 12.75
CA TYR A 77 31.60 12.85 12.30
C TYR A 77 31.01 13.69 11.17
N LEU A 78 31.20 15.01 11.20
CA LEU A 78 30.80 15.88 10.10
C LEU A 78 31.63 15.59 8.84
N GLN A 79 32.95 15.45 8.98
CA GLN A 79 33.83 15.09 7.87
C GLN A 79 33.42 13.76 7.25
N ALA A 80 33.15 12.74 8.07
CA ALA A 80 32.68 11.45 7.58
C ALA A 80 31.30 11.54 6.88
N ALA A 81 30.39 12.39 7.36
CA ALA A 81 29.11 12.66 6.72
C ALA A 81 29.29 13.33 5.34
N VAL A 82 30.17 14.33 5.24
CA VAL A 82 30.52 15.00 3.97
C VAL A 82 31.08 14.01 2.96
N GLU A 83 32.05 13.18 3.37
CA GLU A 83 32.64 12.17 2.48
C GLU A 83 31.66 11.06 2.10
N GLY A 84 30.73 10.70 2.99
CA GLY A 84 29.62 9.82 2.68
C GLY A 84 28.70 10.38 1.59
N MET A 85 28.43 11.68 1.62
CA MET A 85 27.61 12.33 0.59
C MET A 85 28.34 12.53 -0.73
N HIS A 86 29.66 12.75 -0.73
CA HIS A 86 30.45 12.74 -1.96
C HIS A 86 30.36 11.39 -2.67
N TRP A 87 30.52 10.29 -1.94
CA TRP A 87 30.40 8.96 -2.51
C TRP A 87 28.99 8.70 -3.04
N THR A 88 27.97 9.12 -2.29
CA THR A 88 26.56 8.93 -2.65
C THR A 88 26.17 9.71 -3.90
N GLU A 89 26.66 10.95 -4.02
CA GLU A 89 26.47 11.79 -5.21
C GLU A 89 27.09 11.13 -6.45
N TRP A 90 28.36 10.72 -6.35
CA TRP A 90 29.06 10.00 -7.41
C TRP A 90 28.32 8.70 -7.79
N TYR A 91 27.87 7.92 -6.79
CA TYR A 91 27.15 6.68 -7.02
C TYR A 91 25.86 6.91 -7.81
N CYS A 92 25.09 7.94 -7.44
CA CYS A 92 23.85 8.30 -8.14
C CYS A 92 24.10 8.75 -9.59
N GLN A 93 25.21 9.45 -9.85
CA GLN A 93 25.58 9.87 -11.21
C GLN A 93 25.98 8.67 -12.09
N ASN A 94 26.66 7.67 -11.52
CA ASN A 94 27.23 6.55 -12.27
C ASN A 94 26.32 5.30 -12.31
N ASN A 95 25.25 5.24 -11.51
CA ASN A 95 24.34 4.09 -11.47
C ASN A 95 22.89 4.53 -11.73
N PRO A 96 22.51 4.88 -12.98
CA PRO A 96 21.15 5.29 -13.32
C PRO A 96 20.09 4.28 -12.86
N THR A 97 18.99 4.78 -12.32
CA THR A 97 17.87 3.96 -11.84
C THR A 97 16.55 4.70 -12.02
N ASP A 98 15.48 3.93 -12.10
CA ASP A 98 14.08 4.39 -12.07
C ASP A 98 13.49 4.35 -10.65
N TYR A 99 14.26 3.91 -9.65
CA TYR A 99 13.78 3.67 -8.29
C TYR A 99 13.94 4.90 -7.37
N TYR A 100 12.86 5.68 -7.24
CA TYR A 100 12.82 6.93 -6.46
C TYR A 100 11.95 6.81 -5.19
N ALA A 101 11.93 5.63 -4.56
CA ALA A 101 11.35 5.47 -3.22
C ALA A 101 12.06 6.38 -2.20
N PHE A 102 11.37 6.74 -1.13
CA PHE A 102 11.94 7.61 -0.08
C PHE A 102 12.94 6.87 0.79
N PHE A 103 12.55 5.77 1.44
CA PHE A 103 13.44 5.13 2.40
C PHE A 103 14.48 4.24 1.71
N THR A 104 14.07 3.53 0.65
CA THR A 104 14.91 2.53 -0.04
C THR A 104 15.49 3.02 -1.36
N GLY A 105 15.18 4.23 -1.81
CA GLY A 105 15.59 4.77 -3.11
C GLY A 105 16.16 6.19 -3.06
N ARG A 106 16.25 6.82 -4.23
CA ARG A 106 16.95 8.11 -4.43
C ARG A 106 16.32 9.32 -3.76
N MET A 107 15.02 9.26 -3.42
CA MET A 107 14.40 10.37 -2.70
C MET A 107 14.91 10.46 -1.25
N GLY A 108 15.40 9.35 -0.69
CA GLY A 108 16.11 9.36 0.59
C GLY A 108 17.44 10.09 0.50
N VAL A 109 18.17 9.94 -0.61
CA VAL A 109 19.41 10.68 -0.84
C VAL A 109 19.13 12.18 -0.91
N ALA A 110 18.11 12.59 -1.67
CA ALA A 110 17.72 13.99 -1.76
C ALA A 110 17.32 14.58 -0.39
N TYR A 111 16.57 13.81 0.41
CA TYR A 111 16.25 14.20 1.78
C TYR A 111 17.50 14.31 2.67
N THR A 112 18.45 13.38 2.58
CA THR A 112 19.70 13.45 3.35
C THR A 112 20.55 14.67 2.95
N MET A 113 20.61 15.02 1.66
CA MET A 113 21.23 16.26 1.20
C MET A 113 20.54 17.51 1.79
N LEU A 114 19.20 17.53 1.84
CA LEU A 114 18.46 18.58 2.56
C LEU A 114 18.89 18.66 4.04
N ARG A 115 19.01 17.52 4.73
CA ARG A 115 19.48 17.48 6.13
C ARG A 115 20.92 18.00 6.28
N MET A 116 21.80 17.70 5.32
CA MET A 116 23.15 18.26 5.28
C MET A 116 23.11 19.78 5.20
N ALA A 117 22.35 20.34 4.25
CA ALA A 117 22.19 21.78 4.09
C ALA A 117 21.73 22.47 5.39
N GLU A 118 20.78 21.88 6.12
CA GLU A 118 20.31 22.43 7.40
C GLU A 118 21.40 22.51 8.48
N VAL A 119 22.34 21.55 8.48
CA VAL A 119 23.38 21.46 9.52
C VAL A 119 24.64 22.21 9.13
N THR A 120 25.09 22.09 7.88
CA THR A 120 26.28 22.78 7.36
C THR A 120 26.01 24.23 6.99
N ARG A 121 24.73 24.57 6.71
CA ARG A 121 24.31 25.84 6.10
C ARG A 121 24.90 26.07 4.71
N ASP A 122 25.26 24.99 4.03
CA ASP A 122 25.77 25.03 2.66
C ASP A 122 24.62 24.76 1.67
N ASN A 123 24.30 25.76 0.86
CA ASN A 123 23.23 25.70 -0.12
C ASN A 123 23.56 24.79 -1.32
N ASP A 124 24.83 24.42 -1.55
CA ASP A 124 25.21 23.46 -2.59
C ASP A 124 24.49 22.12 -2.39
N TYR A 125 24.29 21.70 -1.14
CA TYR A 125 23.52 20.50 -0.83
C TYR A 125 22.05 20.60 -1.23
N LEU A 126 21.43 21.79 -1.23
CA LEU A 126 20.06 21.96 -1.72
C LEU A 126 19.99 21.77 -3.24
N GLU A 127 20.94 22.32 -4.00
CA GLU A 127 21.00 22.13 -5.45
C GLU A 127 21.28 20.66 -5.82
N LYS A 128 22.13 19.97 -5.05
CA LYS A 128 22.34 18.53 -5.19
C LYS A 128 21.08 17.73 -4.89
N ALA A 129 20.35 18.08 -3.83
CA ALA A 129 19.07 17.44 -3.50
C ALA A 129 18.07 17.58 -4.65
N LEU A 130 17.93 18.78 -5.21
CA LEU A 130 17.05 19.06 -6.34
C LEU A 130 17.48 18.29 -7.60
N THR A 131 18.78 18.24 -7.88
CA THR A 131 19.35 17.51 -9.02
C THR A 131 19.05 16.02 -8.94
N ILE A 132 19.24 15.41 -7.76
CA ILE A 132 18.95 14.00 -7.53
C ILE A 132 17.45 13.72 -7.64
N ALA A 133 16.59 14.60 -7.11
CA ALA A 133 15.14 14.41 -7.12
C ALA A 133 14.48 14.66 -8.49
N LYS A 134 15.10 15.49 -9.35
CA LYS A 134 14.50 15.95 -10.62
C LYS A 134 13.94 14.83 -11.51
N PRO A 135 14.61 13.67 -11.67
CA PRO A 135 14.11 12.60 -12.53
C PRO A 135 13.05 11.71 -11.87
N CYS A 136 12.66 11.95 -10.61
CA CYS A 136 11.73 11.07 -9.90
C CYS A 136 10.37 10.77 -10.57
N PRO A 137 9.81 11.59 -11.50
CA PRO A 137 8.58 11.21 -12.18
C PRO A 137 8.68 9.92 -12.99
N VAL A 138 9.88 9.48 -13.40
CA VAL A 138 10.06 8.17 -14.08
C VAL A 138 9.65 7.00 -13.19
N PHE A 139 9.63 7.19 -11.87
CA PHE A 139 9.21 6.15 -10.94
C PHE A 139 7.73 5.84 -11.07
N LEU A 140 6.88 6.75 -11.56
CA LEU A 140 5.45 6.49 -11.76
C LEU A 140 5.18 5.41 -12.84
N ASP A 141 6.12 5.25 -13.77
CA ASP A 141 6.03 4.32 -14.90
C ASP A 141 6.88 3.05 -14.69
N SER A 142 7.56 2.93 -13.54
CA SER A 142 8.45 1.79 -13.25
C SER A 142 7.63 0.52 -12.99
N PRO A 143 8.10 -0.67 -13.40
CA PRO A 143 7.50 -1.94 -12.97
C PRO A 143 7.68 -2.21 -11.47
N LYS A 144 8.54 -1.45 -10.78
CA LYS A 144 8.79 -1.55 -9.34
C LYS A 144 7.85 -0.66 -8.51
N THR A 145 6.98 0.11 -9.16
CA THR A 145 6.10 1.07 -8.50
C THR A 145 5.13 0.38 -7.56
N VAL A 146 5.13 0.83 -6.32
CA VAL A 146 4.12 0.50 -5.31
C VAL A 146 3.67 1.81 -4.65
N ASN A 147 2.60 1.77 -3.87
CA ASN A 147 1.99 2.99 -3.32
C ASN A 147 2.29 3.25 -1.84
N ASP A 148 3.15 2.42 -1.24
CA ASP A 148 3.41 2.50 0.19
C ASP A 148 4.42 3.59 0.60
N LEU A 149 4.64 3.73 1.91
CA LEU A 149 5.52 4.75 2.49
C LEU A 149 7.01 4.44 2.26
N ILE A 150 7.41 3.18 2.37
CA ILE A 150 8.85 2.82 2.42
C ILE A 150 9.46 2.67 1.02
N ASN A 151 8.75 1.94 0.14
CA ASN A 151 9.18 1.54 -1.19
C ASN A 151 8.41 2.27 -2.30
N GLY A 152 7.37 3.03 -1.94
CA GLY A 152 6.38 3.50 -2.89
C GLY A 152 6.30 5.01 -3.10
N THR A 153 5.33 5.36 -3.94
CA THR A 153 5.01 6.72 -4.39
C THR A 153 4.52 7.61 -3.25
N SER A 154 3.89 7.05 -2.21
CA SER A 154 3.51 7.79 -1.00
C SER A 154 4.74 8.33 -0.26
N GLY A 155 5.78 7.50 -0.07
CA GLY A 155 7.06 7.96 0.47
C GLY A 155 7.71 9.04 -0.38
N THR A 156 7.78 8.82 -1.70
CA THR A 156 8.31 9.81 -2.65
C THR A 156 7.60 11.16 -2.52
N LEU A 157 6.28 11.15 -2.38
CA LEU A 157 5.44 12.34 -2.20
C LEU A 157 5.78 13.09 -0.92
N LEU A 158 6.02 12.37 0.19
CA LEU A 158 6.48 12.99 1.44
C LEU A 158 7.85 13.67 1.27
N ALA A 159 8.81 13.00 0.61
CA ALA A 159 10.13 13.58 0.35
C ALA A 159 10.06 14.83 -0.55
N LEU A 160 9.22 14.81 -1.59
CA LEU A 160 8.94 15.97 -2.45
C LEU A 160 8.36 17.14 -1.64
N LEU A 161 7.46 16.84 -0.69
CA LEU A 161 6.88 17.84 0.20
C LEU A 161 7.94 18.53 1.06
N HIS A 162 8.87 17.75 1.63
CA HIS A 162 10.01 18.30 2.38
C HIS A 162 10.92 19.17 1.51
N LEU A 163 11.25 18.74 0.28
CA LEU A 163 12.05 19.53 -0.65
C LEU A 163 11.35 20.83 -1.04
N HIS A 164 10.03 20.78 -1.31
CA HIS A 164 9.27 21.96 -1.67
C HIS A 164 9.16 22.93 -0.49
N ALA A 165 8.92 22.42 0.72
CA ALA A 165 8.92 23.21 1.95
C ALA A 165 10.24 23.95 2.20
N ALA A 166 11.37 23.38 1.79
CA ALA A 166 12.69 23.96 1.97
C ALA A 166 13.13 24.91 0.84
N THR A 167 12.66 24.70 -0.38
CA THR A 167 13.22 25.35 -1.59
C THR A 167 12.22 26.18 -2.40
N ALA A 168 10.91 25.95 -2.22
CA ALA A 168 9.83 26.58 -2.97
C ALA A 168 9.94 26.48 -4.52
N GLN A 169 10.64 25.46 -5.03
CA GLN A 169 10.85 25.28 -6.48
C GLN A 169 9.57 24.84 -7.18
N GLY A 170 9.09 25.62 -8.16
CA GLY A 170 7.78 25.41 -8.80
C GLY A 170 7.59 24.05 -9.49
N TRP A 171 8.66 23.46 -10.04
CA TRP A 171 8.57 22.13 -10.67
C TRP A 171 8.20 21.02 -9.68
N LEU A 172 8.49 21.22 -8.38
CA LEU A 172 8.10 20.28 -7.33
C LEU A 172 6.59 20.24 -7.16
N LEU A 173 5.88 21.38 -7.30
CA LEU A 173 4.42 21.40 -7.24
C LEU A 173 3.78 20.60 -8.39
N GLU A 174 4.31 20.75 -9.60
CA GLU A 174 3.87 19.94 -10.75
C GLU A 174 4.09 18.44 -10.49
N THR A 175 5.23 18.09 -9.90
CA THR A 175 5.57 16.70 -9.58
C THR A 175 4.68 16.16 -8.47
N ILE A 176 4.50 16.90 -7.38
CA ILE A 176 3.59 16.59 -6.27
C ILE A 176 2.18 16.33 -6.81
N ASN A 177 1.68 17.20 -7.69
CA ASN A 177 0.37 17.06 -8.33
C ASN A 177 0.23 15.73 -9.09
N ARG A 178 1.26 15.32 -9.85
CA ARG A 178 1.28 14.03 -10.57
C ARG A 178 1.30 12.82 -9.64
N PHE A 179 2.04 12.89 -8.53
CA PHE A 179 2.06 11.81 -7.54
C PHE A 179 0.74 11.70 -6.77
N ILE A 180 0.08 12.82 -6.45
CA ILE A 180 -1.29 12.82 -5.89
C ILE A 180 -2.26 12.20 -6.88
N GLU A 181 -2.21 12.59 -8.15
CA GLU A 181 -3.03 12.00 -9.20
C GLU A 181 -2.86 10.48 -9.28
N HIS A 182 -1.61 10.00 -9.27
CA HIS A 182 -1.30 8.58 -9.28
C HIS A 182 -1.92 7.85 -8.09
N LEU A 183 -1.74 8.36 -6.86
CA LEU A 183 -2.33 7.76 -5.67
C LEU A 183 -3.86 7.77 -5.72
N LEU A 184 -4.49 8.84 -6.20
CA LEU A 184 -5.95 8.89 -6.38
C LEU A 184 -6.46 7.89 -7.42
N ARG A 185 -5.67 7.62 -8.46
CA ARG A 185 -6.00 6.62 -9.49
C ARG A 185 -5.83 5.18 -8.99
N SER A 186 -4.92 4.96 -8.05
CA SER A 186 -4.57 3.64 -7.50
C SER A 186 -5.29 3.30 -6.19
N VAL A 187 -6.26 4.11 -5.77
CA VAL A 187 -7.01 3.87 -4.53
C VAL A 187 -8.04 2.75 -4.71
N HIS A 188 -8.23 1.96 -3.65
CA HIS A 188 -9.23 0.90 -3.59
C HIS A 188 -10.16 1.11 -2.40
N HIS A 189 -11.44 0.80 -2.56
CA HIS A 189 -12.38 0.77 -1.44
C HIS A 189 -12.28 -0.56 -0.69
N GLY A 190 -12.01 -0.49 0.61
CA GLY A 190 -12.16 -1.64 1.50
C GLY A 190 -13.63 -1.93 1.81
N PRO A 191 -13.90 -2.92 2.67
CA PRO A 191 -15.22 -3.08 3.29
C PRO A 191 -15.67 -1.77 3.94
N VAL A 192 -14.73 -1.09 4.60
CA VAL A 192 -14.86 0.28 5.09
C VAL A 192 -13.54 1.01 4.77
N GLY A 193 -13.60 2.32 4.50
CA GLY A 193 -12.41 3.13 4.23
C GLY A 193 -11.68 2.80 2.92
N LEU A 194 -10.45 3.30 2.80
CA LEU A 194 -9.62 3.23 1.60
C LEU A 194 -8.26 2.61 1.86
N TYR A 195 -7.70 1.93 0.86
CA TYR A 195 -6.34 1.38 0.89
C TYR A 195 -5.70 1.42 -0.50
N TRP A 196 -4.38 1.19 -0.56
CA TRP A 196 -3.59 1.36 -1.80
C TRP A 196 -2.76 0.13 -2.20
N ASP A 197 -2.67 -0.87 -1.32
CA ASP A 197 -1.98 -2.13 -1.62
C ASP A 197 -2.99 -3.20 -2.05
N ARG A 198 -2.88 -3.67 -3.29
CA ARG A 198 -3.68 -4.78 -3.84
C ARG A 198 -2.79 -5.93 -4.31
N SER A 199 -1.71 -6.21 -3.58
CA SER A 199 -0.86 -7.35 -3.88
C SER A 199 -1.66 -8.67 -3.81
N PRO A 200 -1.62 -9.51 -4.86
CA PRO A 200 -2.29 -10.81 -4.85
C PRO A 200 -1.63 -11.80 -3.88
N LEU A 201 -0.50 -11.44 -3.27
CA LEU A 201 0.25 -12.27 -2.33
C LEU A 201 -0.14 -12.03 -0.87
N ASN A 202 -1.06 -11.11 -0.63
CA ASN A 202 -1.58 -10.79 0.70
C ASN A 202 -3.00 -11.36 0.85
N ILE A 203 -3.47 -11.53 2.08
CA ILE A 203 -4.87 -11.87 2.34
C ILE A 203 -5.74 -10.72 1.78
N ARG A 204 -5.43 -9.49 2.18
CA ARG A 204 -6.09 -8.25 1.77
C ARG A 204 -5.05 -7.10 1.81
N GLY A 205 -5.47 -5.87 1.51
CA GLY A 205 -4.60 -4.70 1.63
C GLY A 205 -4.04 -4.51 3.04
N LEU A 206 -2.79 -4.06 3.15
CA LEU A 206 -2.09 -3.98 4.44
C LEU A 206 -2.53 -2.79 5.30
N CYS A 207 -2.51 -2.97 6.63
CA CYS A 207 -2.74 -1.93 7.63
C CYS A 207 -1.44 -1.32 8.21
N GLY A 208 -0.26 -1.80 7.79
CA GLY A 208 1.01 -1.36 8.41
C GLY A 208 1.36 0.10 8.09
N PHE A 209 2.21 0.71 8.92
CA PHE A 209 2.73 2.05 8.65
C PHE A 209 3.74 2.07 7.48
N SER A 210 4.52 0.99 7.28
CA SER A 210 5.48 0.97 6.16
C SER A 210 4.85 0.64 4.81
N HIS A 211 4.06 -0.43 4.75
CA HIS A 211 3.53 -1.01 3.51
C HIS A 211 2.00 -0.88 3.34
N GLY A 212 1.32 -0.24 4.29
CA GLY A 212 -0.14 -0.25 4.37
C GLY A 212 -0.79 1.13 4.43
N ALA A 213 -2.09 1.13 4.73
CA ALA A 213 -2.94 2.31 4.73
C ALA A 213 -2.46 3.41 5.70
N ALA A 214 -1.87 3.09 6.85
CA ALA A 214 -1.47 4.06 7.88
C ALA A 214 -0.36 4.96 7.37
N GLY A 215 0.60 4.40 6.65
CA GLY A 215 1.68 5.16 6.04
C GLY A 215 1.17 6.12 4.98
N VAL A 216 0.25 5.64 4.13
CA VAL A 216 -0.37 6.49 3.10
C VAL A 216 -1.25 7.59 3.73
N GLY A 217 -2.04 7.24 4.74
CA GLY A 217 -2.85 8.18 5.49
C GLY A 217 -2.00 9.24 6.21
N PHE A 218 -0.85 8.85 6.77
CA PHE A 218 0.11 9.79 7.35
C PHE A 218 0.61 10.81 6.32
N VAL A 219 0.95 10.38 5.10
CA VAL A 219 1.39 11.31 4.04
C VAL A 219 0.25 12.26 3.62
N PHE A 220 -0.99 11.78 3.55
CA PHE A 220 -2.13 12.66 3.31
C PHE A 220 -2.40 13.64 4.47
N LEU A 221 -2.12 13.29 5.73
CA LEU A 221 -2.13 14.25 6.83
C LEU A 221 -1.09 15.36 6.62
N GLU A 222 0.14 15.00 6.21
CA GLU A 222 1.18 15.98 5.94
C GLU A 222 0.82 16.89 4.76
N LEU A 223 0.19 16.35 3.70
CA LEU A 223 -0.32 17.17 2.59
C LEU A 223 -1.43 18.12 3.04
N GLY A 224 -2.38 17.63 3.85
CA GLY A 224 -3.45 18.46 4.41
C GLY A 224 -2.89 19.59 5.28
N HIS A 225 -1.89 19.28 6.11
CA HIS A 225 -1.20 20.28 6.92
C HIS A 225 -0.38 21.27 6.09
N TYR A 226 0.36 20.80 5.09
CA TYR A 226 1.19 21.67 4.28
C TYR A 226 0.34 22.59 3.41
N PHE A 227 -0.62 22.05 2.65
CA PHE A 227 -1.45 22.82 1.72
C PHE A 227 -2.67 23.49 2.37
N GLN A 228 -2.96 23.19 3.65
CA GLN A 228 -4.17 23.64 4.35
C GLN A 228 -5.45 23.20 3.59
N ASN A 229 -5.45 21.96 3.09
CA ASN A 229 -6.56 21.40 2.31
C ASN A 229 -7.24 20.24 3.05
N GLU A 230 -8.46 20.51 3.52
CA GLU A 230 -9.35 19.56 4.22
C GLU A 230 -9.66 18.28 3.42
N ALA A 231 -9.55 18.32 2.09
CA ALA A 231 -9.74 17.14 1.24
C ALA A 231 -8.70 16.05 1.54
N PHE A 232 -7.46 16.45 1.82
CA PHE A 232 -6.40 15.49 2.18
C PHE A 232 -6.57 14.93 3.58
N TYR A 233 -7.08 15.73 4.53
CA TYR A 233 -7.46 15.17 5.83
C TYR A 233 -8.52 14.10 5.66
N TRP A 234 -9.57 14.35 4.88
CA TRP A 234 -10.57 13.31 4.61
C TRP A 234 -9.97 12.02 4.03
N LEU A 235 -9.01 12.10 3.09
CA LEU A 235 -8.32 10.91 2.58
C LEU A 235 -7.56 10.15 3.67
N ALA A 236 -6.83 10.88 4.51
CA ALA A 236 -6.12 10.29 5.63
C ALA A 236 -7.09 9.56 6.57
N GLU A 237 -8.23 10.19 6.89
CA GLU A 237 -9.25 9.58 7.75
C GLU A 237 -9.87 8.34 7.11
N GLN A 238 -10.08 8.31 5.79
CA GLN A 238 -10.56 7.10 5.10
C GLN A 238 -9.51 5.98 5.12
N ALA A 239 -8.22 6.30 5.02
CA ALA A 239 -7.16 5.31 5.21
C ALA A 239 -7.19 4.75 6.65
N PHE A 240 -7.38 5.60 7.65
CA PHE A 240 -7.45 5.18 9.04
C PHE A 240 -8.70 4.35 9.34
N LEU A 241 -9.83 4.70 8.73
CA LEU A 241 -11.08 3.96 8.85
C LEU A 241 -10.95 2.52 8.34
N TYR A 242 -10.20 2.30 7.25
CA TYR A 242 -9.88 0.96 6.75
C TYR A 242 -9.16 0.13 7.80
N GLU A 243 -8.18 0.72 8.48
CA GLU A 243 -7.39 0.00 9.48
C GLU A 243 -8.17 -0.25 10.75
N SER A 244 -8.90 0.76 11.23
CA SER A 244 -9.73 0.66 12.43
C SER A 244 -10.81 -0.41 12.28
N HIS A 245 -11.30 -0.67 11.04
CA HIS A 245 -12.18 -1.81 10.76
C HIS A 245 -11.54 -3.17 11.09
N PHE A 246 -10.23 -3.30 10.95
CA PHE A 246 -9.50 -4.54 11.23
C PHE A 246 -8.81 -4.55 12.60
N PHE A 247 -9.05 -3.56 13.46
CA PHE A 247 -8.48 -3.55 14.80
C PHE A 247 -8.98 -4.75 15.61
N ASP A 248 -8.06 -5.54 16.15
CA ASP A 248 -8.36 -6.67 17.01
C ASP A 248 -8.36 -6.20 18.48
N GLU A 249 -9.55 -6.06 19.04
CA GLU A 249 -9.77 -5.58 20.42
C GLU A 249 -9.11 -6.50 21.47
N ALA A 250 -9.10 -7.82 21.25
CA ALA A 250 -8.51 -8.78 22.17
C ALA A 250 -6.97 -8.68 22.17
N LYS A 251 -6.38 -8.41 21.01
CA LYS A 251 -4.92 -8.28 20.85
C LYS A 251 -4.42 -6.85 21.03
N LYS A 252 -5.33 -5.87 21.05
CA LYS A 252 -5.06 -4.42 20.98
C LYS A 252 -4.12 -4.07 19.84
N ASN A 253 -4.27 -4.73 18.69
CA ASN A 253 -3.34 -4.61 17.58
C ASN A 253 -4.05 -4.73 16.24
N TRP A 254 -3.36 -4.33 15.18
CA TRP A 254 -3.81 -4.52 13.80
C TRP A 254 -3.16 -5.76 13.18
N PRO A 255 -3.88 -6.48 12.31
CA PRO A 255 -3.37 -7.66 11.64
C PRO A 255 -2.30 -7.33 10.60
N ASP A 256 -1.39 -8.28 10.38
CA ASP A 256 -0.51 -8.32 9.22
C ASP A 256 -1.04 -9.35 8.22
N PHE A 257 -1.54 -8.85 7.08
CA PHE A 257 -2.15 -9.68 6.04
C PHE A 257 -1.14 -10.30 5.04
N ARG A 258 0.17 -10.20 5.27
CA ARG A 258 1.15 -10.80 4.34
C ARG A 258 1.22 -12.31 4.45
N ARG A 259 1.23 -13.01 3.29
CA ARG A 259 1.41 -14.48 3.23
C ARG A 259 2.76 -14.95 2.68
N ARG A 260 3.60 -14.05 2.13
CA ARG A 260 4.97 -14.35 1.70
C ARG A 260 5.09 -15.49 0.66
N ILE A 261 4.18 -15.51 -0.31
CA ILE A 261 4.11 -16.50 -1.42
C ILE A 261 5.23 -16.31 -2.47
N SER A 262 6.11 -15.31 -2.30
CA SER A 262 6.97 -14.80 -3.37
C SER A 262 8.16 -15.68 -3.75
N THR A 263 8.42 -16.81 -3.08
CA THR A 263 9.49 -17.76 -3.44
C THR A 263 8.93 -19.07 -3.97
N PRO A 264 9.67 -19.84 -4.80
CA PRO A 264 9.21 -21.16 -5.25
C PRO A 264 8.84 -22.10 -4.10
N GLU A 265 9.66 -22.12 -3.04
CA GLU A 265 9.42 -22.93 -1.84
C GLU A 265 8.19 -22.43 -1.09
N GLY A 266 8.03 -21.11 -0.95
CA GLY A 266 6.87 -20.49 -0.34
C GLY A 266 5.60 -20.84 -1.11
N TYR A 267 5.61 -20.73 -2.43
CA TYR A 267 4.48 -21.13 -3.27
C TYR A 267 4.12 -22.61 -3.10
N GLU A 268 5.10 -23.51 -3.03
CA GLU A 268 4.82 -24.95 -2.85
C GLU A 268 4.19 -25.25 -1.47
N GLU A 269 4.57 -24.53 -0.41
CA GLU A 269 3.90 -24.62 0.90
C GLU A 269 2.43 -24.22 0.81
N HIS A 270 2.15 -23.08 0.16
CA HIS A 270 0.78 -22.59 -0.04
C HIS A 270 -0.03 -23.56 -0.91
N ARG A 271 0.58 -24.09 -1.98
CA ARG A 271 -0.04 -25.10 -2.85
C ARG A 271 -0.47 -26.34 -2.05
N LYS A 272 0.40 -26.84 -1.15
CA LYS A 272 0.07 -27.98 -0.28
C LYS A 272 -1.08 -27.65 0.68
N ALA A 273 -1.10 -26.46 1.27
CA ALA A 273 -2.18 -26.03 2.15
C ALA A 273 -3.53 -25.98 1.41
N TYR A 274 -3.56 -25.43 0.19
CA TYR A 274 -4.76 -25.40 -0.64
C TYR A 274 -5.25 -26.81 -0.99
N LEU A 275 -4.35 -27.69 -1.46
CA LEU A 275 -4.72 -29.06 -1.82
C LEU A 275 -5.18 -29.91 -0.63
N ALA A 276 -4.75 -29.56 0.59
CA ALA A 276 -5.21 -30.16 1.83
C ALA A 276 -6.55 -29.59 2.34
N GLY A 277 -7.11 -28.57 1.67
CA GLY A 277 -8.34 -27.90 2.10
C GLY A 277 -8.17 -26.99 3.33
N ASN A 278 -6.94 -26.59 3.66
CA ASN A 278 -6.66 -25.71 4.79
C ASN A 278 -6.90 -24.24 4.41
N LEU A 279 -8.16 -23.80 4.46
CA LEU A 279 -8.56 -22.43 4.11
C LEU A 279 -8.07 -21.39 5.14
N ASP A 280 -8.00 -21.77 6.42
CA ASP A 280 -7.54 -20.88 7.51
C ASP A 280 -6.10 -20.39 7.29
N TYR A 281 -5.27 -21.23 6.66
CA TYR A 281 -3.93 -20.86 6.22
C TYR A 281 -3.90 -19.65 5.28
N PHE A 282 -5.01 -19.32 4.62
CA PHE A 282 -5.14 -18.18 3.72
C PHE A 282 -5.93 -17.02 4.30
N THR A 283 -6.73 -17.22 5.34
CA THR A 283 -7.63 -16.20 5.91
C THR A 283 -7.18 -15.67 7.28
N GLU A 284 -6.47 -16.45 8.10
CA GLU A 284 -5.96 -16.02 9.40
C GLU A 284 -4.73 -15.09 9.32
N SER A 285 -4.88 -13.81 9.66
CA SER A 285 -3.76 -12.86 9.67
C SER A 285 -2.61 -13.25 10.62
N GLN A 286 -1.39 -12.79 10.30
CA GLN A 286 -0.26 -12.87 11.24
C GLN A 286 -0.31 -11.71 12.24
N GLU A 287 0.39 -11.90 13.37
CA GLU A 287 0.59 -10.85 14.37
C GLU A 287 2.02 -10.32 14.32
N MET A 288 2.16 -9.00 14.24
CA MET A 288 3.42 -8.29 14.41
C MET A 288 3.14 -6.98 15.15
N ASN A 289 4.05 -6.57 16.05
CA ASN A 289 4.03 -5.20 16.56
C ASN A 289 5.42 -4.56 16.48
N ALA A 290 5.58 -3.73 15.46
CA ALA A 290 6.79 -3.04 15.06
C ALA A 290 6.43 -1.69 14.44
N TRP A 291 7.43 -0.83 14.21
CA TRP A 291 7.22 0.37 13.39
C TRP A 291 6.66 0.04 12.00
N CYS A 292 7.19 -0.98 11.32
CA CYS A 292 6.69 -1.32 9.98
C CYS A 292 5.25 -1.84 9.98
N HIS A 293 4.88 -2.71 10.95
CA HIS A 293 3.57 -3.34 11.03
C HIS A 293 3.09 -3.48 12.48
N GLY A 294 1.87 -3.03 12.74
CA GLY A 294 1.21 -3.11 14.03
C GLY A 294 1.13 -1.77 14.76
N ALA A 295 0.69 -1.86 16.01
CA ALA A 295 0.38 -0.74 16.90
C ALA A 295 1.48 0.33 16.99
N ALA A 296 2.77 -0.03 17.04
CA ALA A 296 3.85 0.93 17.21
C ALA A 296 3.91 1.95 16.06
N GLY A 297 3.92 1.48 14.81
CA GLY A 297 3.90 2.34 13.63
C GLY A 297 2.55 3.02 13.40
N ILE A 298 1.45 2.28 13.51
CA ILE A 298 0.09 2.83 13.32
C ILE A 298 -0.16 3.93 14.36
N GLY A 299 0.28 3.74 15.60
CA GLY A 299 0.20 4.74 16.66
C GLY A 299 0.89 6.06 16.31
N LEU A 300 1.98 6.07 15.54
CA LEU A 300 2.63 7.30 15.08
C LEU A 300 1.71 8.09 14.14
N SER A 301 1.03 7.41 13.22
CA SER A 301 0.03 8.06 12.35
C SER A 301 -1.12 8.66 13.16
N ARG A 302 -1.57 7.96 14.21
CA ARG A 302 -2.68 8.39 15.07
C ARG A 302 -2.29 9.52 16.01
N LEU A 303 -1.06 9.54 16.52
CA LEU A 303 -0.51 10.70 17.26
C LEU A 303 -0.49 11.94 16.38
N ARG A 304 -0.06 11.82 15.13
CA ARG A 304 -0.07 12.94 14.19
C ARG A 304 -1.49 13.38 13.85
N ALA A 305 -2.40 12.45 13.64
CA ALA A 305 -3.82 12.73 13.42
C ALA A 305 -4.44 13.47 14.62
N LEU A 306 -4.15 13.02 15.85
CA LEU A 306 -4.60 13.66 17.07
C LEU A 306 -4.06 15.09 17.20
N ALA A 307 -2.78 15.30 16.90
CA ALA A 307 -2.15 16.61 16.97
C ALA A 307 -2.76 17.63 15.99
N LEU A 308 -3.14 17.19 14.79
CA LEU A 308 -3.69 18.06 13.74
C LEU A 308 -5.22 18.21 13.82
N LEU A 309 -5.93 17.12 14.06
CA LEU A 309 -7.40 17.04 13.94
C LEU A 309 -8.12 17.08 15.29
N GLN A 310 -7.42 16.80 16.40
CA GLN A 310 -7.93 16.90 17.78
C GLN A 310 -9.23 16.10 18.05
N LYS A 311 -9.40 14.94 17.40
CA LYS A 311 -10.57 14.08 17.57
C LYS A 311 -10.38 13.05 18.69
N PRO A 312 -11.42 12.80 19.53
CA PRO A 312 -11.34 11.83 20.61
C PRO A 312 -10.97 10.41 20.17
N THR A 313 -11.50 9.93 19.03
CA THR A 313 -11.21 8.59 18.49
C THR A 313 -9.71 8.34 18.31
N TYR A 314 -8.94 9.36 17.88
CA TYR A 314 -7.49 9.21 17.72
C TYR A 314 -6.75 9.15 19.04
N LYS A 315 -7.31 9.75 20.10
CA LYS A 315 -6.76 9.59 21.45
C LYS A 315 -6.91 8.14 21.91
N ASP A 316 -8.09 7.54 21.71
CA ASP A 316 -8.35 6.15 22.07
C ASP A 316 -7.45 5.18 21.27
N ASP A 317 -7.30 5.41 19.96
CA ASP A 317 -6.37 4.65 19.11
C ASP A 317 -4.92 4.74 19.62
N VAL A 318 -4.46 5.93 20.00
CA VAL A 318 -3.12 6.16 20.55
C VAL A 318 -2.94 5.43 21.88
N GLU A 319 -3.93 5.48 22.77
CA GLU A 319 -3.89 4.79 24.06
C GLU A 319 -3.82 3.26 23.87
N ASN A 320 -4.61 2.71 22.95
CA ASN A 320 -4.55 1.30 22.56
C ASN A 320 -3.18 0.93 21.97
N ALA A 321 -2.65 1.75 21.06
CA ALA A 321 -1.36 1.51 20.42
C ALA A 321 -0.20 1.52 21.43
N ILE A 322 -0.22 2.48 22.36
CA ILE A 322 0.76 2.56 23.45
C ILE A 322 0.63 1.35 24.37
N ALA A 323 -0.58 0.98 24.79
CA ALA A 323 -0.81 -0.18 25.65
C ALA A 323 -0.26 -1.46 25.03
N LYS A 324 -0.53 -1.70 23.74
CA LYS A 324 0.03 -2.83 23.01
C LYS A 324 1.55 -2.77 22.96
N THR A 325 2.12 -1.61 22.66
CA THR A 325 3.57 -1.44 22.56
C THR A 325 4.28 -1.69 23.89
N ILE A 326 3.68 -1.32 25.02
CA ILE A 326 4.18 -1.66 26.37
C ILE A 326 4.23 -3.18 26.58
N THR A 327 3.19 -3.90 26.18
CA THR A 327 3.10 -5.37 26.35
C THR A 327 3.83 -6.18 25.28
N THR A 328 4.43 -5.51 24.30
CA THR A 328 5.06 -6.20 23.17
C THR A 328 6.38 -6.78 23.61
N ASP A 329 6.39 -8.10 23.79
CA ASP A 329 7.61 -8.82 24.06
C ASP A 329 8.40 -9.04 22.77
N ILE A 330 9.41 -8.20 22.61
CA ILE A 330 10.35 -8.16 21.49
C ILE A 330 11.32 -9.36 21.56
N SER A 331 11.34 -10.10 22.68
CA SER A 331 12.16 -11.29 22.88
C SER A 331 11.44 -12.59 22.51
N ILE A 332 10.10 -12.65 22.54
CA ILE A 332 9.35 -13.93 22.49
C ILE A 332 8.76 -14.29 21.11
N LYS A 333 8.43 -13.33 20.22
CA LYS A 333 7.57 -13.68 19.07
C LYS A 333 7.98 -13.30 17.65
N TYR A 334 9.14 -12.69 17.37
CA TYR A 334 9.71 -12.62 16.00
C TYR A 334 11.09 -11.93 16.01
N PRO A 335 12.02 -12.35 15.14
CA PRO A 335 13.25 -13.04 15.56
C PRO A 335 14.17 -12.18 16.46
N ALA A 336 14.40 -12.65 17.68
CA ALA A 336 15.38 -12.15 18.65
C ALA A 336 15.19 -10.70 19.14
N GLN A 337 15.65 -10.42 20.36
CA GLN A 337 15.58 -9.11 21.00
C GLN A 337 16.48 -8.10 20.26
N THR A 338 15.97 -7.50 19.18
CA THR A 338 16.65 -6.44 18.42
C THR A 338 16.20 -5.06 18.90
N TYR A 339 17.09 -4.08 18.75
CA TYR A 339 16.82 -2.67 19.09
C TYR A 339 16.78 -1.76 17.85
N THR A 340 16.70 -2.37 16.66
CA THR A 340 16.69 -1.68 15.36
C THR A 340 15.44 -0.82 15.16
N LEU A 341 15.48 0.09 14.19
CA LEU A 341 14.39 1.04 13.96
C LEU A 341 13.18 0.44 13.22
N CYS A 342 13.38 -0.52 12.31
CA CYS A 342 12.26 -1.04 11.51
C CYS A 342 11.32 -1.96 12.31
N HIS A 343 11.90 -2.85 13.12
CA HIS A 343 11.16 -3.86 13.89
C HIS A 343 11.92 -4.31 15.14
N GLY A 344 12.59 -3.38 15.80
CA GLY A 344 13.17 -3.56 17.13
C GLY A 344 12.59 -2.60 18.15
N ALA A 345 13.03 -2.76 19.39
CA ALA A 345 12.58 -1.95 20.53
C ALA A 345 12.84 -0.45 20.36
N GLY A 346 13.99 -0.09 19.79
CA GLY A 346 14.35 1.30 19.52
C GLY A 346 13.38 1.97 18.56
N GLY A 347 12.92 1.27 17.53
CA GLY A 347 11.88 1.75 16.63
C GLY A 347 10.51 1.89 17.31
N ASN A 348 10.14 0.92 18.15
CA ASN A 348 8.89 0.97 18.90
C ASN A 348 8.87 2.10 19.94
N ALA A 349 10.01 2.40 20.55
CA ALA A 349 10.15 3.49 21.52
C ALA A 349 9.88 4.87 20.91
N GLU A 350 9.96 5.02 19.58
CA GLU A 350 9.59 6.26 18.90
C GLU A 350 8.14 6.67 19.19
N LEU A 351 7.22 5.70 19.32
CA LEU A 351 5.83 5.98 19.71
C LEU A 351 5.77 6.67 21.08
N PHE A 352 6.58 6.21 22.04
CA PHE A 352 6.63 6.82 23.36
C PHE A 352 7.28 8.21 23.33
N LEU A 353 8.32 8.40 22.52
CA LEU A 353 8.99 9.70 22.38
C LEU A 353 8.09 10.74 21.73
N GLU A 354 7.33 10.37 20.69
CA GLU A 354 6.36 11.26 20.06
C GLU A 354 5.13 11.50 20.97
N ALA A 355 4.69 10.50 21.74
CA ALA A 355 3.66 10.70 22.76
C ALA A 355 4.13 11.67 23.87
N TYR A 356 5.38 11.56 24.32
CA TYR A 356 5.98 12.51 25.25
C TYR A 356 6.04 13.93 24.65
N ARG A 357 6.44 14.06 23.39
CA ARG A 357 6.48 15.34 22.69
C ARG A 357 5.11 16.00 22.62
N LEU A 358 4.05 15.22 22.36
CA LEU A 358 2.69 15.74 22.23
C LEU A 358 2.03 16.04 23.58
N PHE A 359 2.13 15.12 24.56
CA PHE A 359 1.39 15.21 25.82
C PHE A 359 2.19 15.81 26.98
N GLY A 360 3.52 15.84 26.90
CA GLY A 360 4.40 16.29 27.99
C GLY A 360 4.44 15.36 29.22
N ASP A 361 3.77 14.22 29.18
CA ASP A 361 3.69 13.26 30.29
C ASP A 361 4.97 12.42 30.37
N LYS A 362 5.73 12.59 31.46
CA LYS A 362 7.02 11.93 31.68
C LYS A 362 6.95 10.41 31.70
N LYS A 363 5.78 9.81 31.93
CA LYS A 363 5.65 8.34 31.89
C LYS A 363 6.06 7.77 30.53
N TYR A 364 5.77 8.48 29.43
CA TYR A 364 6.14 8.03 28.10
C TYR A 364 7.65 8.13 27.88
N LEU A 365 8.29 9.20 28.37
CA LEU A 365 9.74 9.31 28.34
C LEU A 365 10.39 8.15 29.13
N SER A 366 9.85 7.79 30.29
CA SER A 366 10.37 6.68 31.10
C SER A 366 10.25 5.30 30.41
N LEU A 367 9.22 5.09 29.58
CA LEU A 367 9.12 3.88 28.75
C LEU A 367 10.21 3.81 27.67
N ALA A 368 10.57 4.94 27.05
CA ALA A 368 11.69 4.98 26.11
C ALA A 368 13.04 4.83 26.83
N GLU A 369 13.18 5.39 28.04
CA GLU A 369 14.36 5.22 28.89
C GLU A 369 14.59 3.75 29.26
N SER A 370 13.54 2.99 29.59
CA SER A 370 13.68 1.56 29.90
C SER A 370 14.17 0.76 28.70
N VAL A 371 13.65 1.04 27.50
CA VAL A 371 14.14 0.41 26.26
C VAL A 371 15.63 0.68 26.04
N ALA A 372 16.11 1.89 26.31
CA ALA A 372 17.53 2.20 26.18
C ALA A 372 18.40 1.48 27.22
N VAL A 373 17.90 1.33 28.46
CA VAL A 373 18.59 0.55 29.50
C VAL A 373 18.68 -0.93 29.09
N ASP A 374 17.59 -1.51 28.59
CA ASP A 374 17.56 -2.90 28.13
C ASP A 374 18.53 -3.12 26.95
N ALA A 375 18.59 -2.17 26.01
CA ALA A 375 19.53 -2.19 24.90
C ALA A 375 20.99 -2.19 25.36
N LEU A 376 21.35 -1.30 26.29
CA LEU A 376 22.69 -1.22 26.86
C LEU A 376 23.06 -2.50 27.62
N ASN A 377 22.14 -3.04 28.42
CA ASN A 377 22.36 -4.28 29.16
C ASN A 377 22.52 -5.47 28.20
N PHE A 378 21.72 -5.51 27.13
CA PHE A 378 21.84 -6.54 26.09
C PHE A 378 23.20 -6.50 25.40
N LYS A 379 23.68 -5.30 25.00
CA LYS A 379 25.02 -5.15 24.42
C LYS A 379 26.12 -5.56 25.40
N GLN A 380 25.97 -5.23 26.68
CA GLN A 380 26.91 -5.64 27.72
C GLN A 380 26.95 -7.16 27.91
N GLU A 381 25.79 -7.83 27.87
CA GLU A 381 25.68 -9.28 28.06
C GLU A 381 26.13 -10.07 26.82
N LYS A 382 25.68 -9.68 25.63
CA LYS A 382 25.91 -10.40 24.38
C LYS A 382 27.17 -9.96 23.64
N GLY A 383 27.74 -8.82 23.99
CA GLY A 383 28.86 -8.19 23.27
C GLY A 383 28.47 -7.58 21.91
N THR A 384 27.22 -7.75 21.47
CA THR A 384 26.73 -7.41 20.13
C THR A 384 25.27 -6.94 20.16
N TYR A 385 24.86 -6.10 19.21
CA TYR A 385 23.44 -5.83 18.92
C TYR A 385 22.97 -6.64 17.72
N LEU A 386 21.90 -7.42 17.87
CA LEU A 386 21.38 -8.22 16.77
C LEU A 386 20.84 -7.34 15.63
N SER A 387 21.21 -7.70 14.40
CA SER A 387 20.65 -7.08 13.20
C SER A 387 19.15 -7.38 13.07
N GLY A 388 18.44 -6.55 12.30
CA GLY A 388 17.03 -6.82 11.97
C GLY A 388 16.85 -7.98 10.98
N TYR A 389 17.93 -8.52 10.40
CA TYR A 389 17.86 -9.59 9.40
C TYR A 389 17.85 -10.97 10.07
N ARG A 390 17.11 -11.92 9.47
CA ARG A 390 17.04 -13.31 9.95
C ARG A 390 18.30 -14.07 9.53
N SER A 391 19.30 -14.15 10.40
CA SER A 391 20.41 -15.11 10.24
C SER A 391 21.04 -15.42 11.60
N GLU A 392 21.13 -16.69 11.94
CA GLU A 392 21.79 -17.19 13.17
C GLU A 392 23.32 -16.96 13.16
N ALA A 393 23.89 -16.53 12.03
CA ALA A 393 25.34 -16.52 11.80
C ALA A 393 25.99 -15.13 11.70
N LEU A 394 25.26 -14.00 11.85
CA LEU A 394 25.84 -12.65 11.76
C LEU A 394 25.31 -11.70 12.84
N ALA A 395 26.25 -11.07 13.55
CA ALA A 395 26.05 -10.47 14.86
C ALA A 395 25.57 -9.01 14.84
N GLU A 396 25.98 -8.16 13.87
CA GLU A 396 25.62 -6.74 13.78
C GLU A 396 25.50 -6.29 12.31
N ASP A 397 24.56 -5.36 12.04
CA ASP A 397 24.47 -4.62 10.78
C ASP A 397 24.82 -3.15 11.02
N ARG A 398 25.22 -2.43 9.97
CA ARG A 398 25.63 -1.02 10.04
C ARG A 398 24.51 -0.04 9.71
N SER A 399 23.43 -0.52 9.08
CA SER A 399 22.42 0.38 8.52
C SER A 399 21.60 1.14 9.57
N LEU A 400 20.89 2.17 9.09
CA LEU A 400 19.99 2.96 9.92
C LEU A 400 18.74 2.18 10.33
N PHE A 401 18.09 1.44 9.43
CA PHE A 401 16.82 0.79 9.78
C PHE A 401 16.98 -0.60 10.40
N MET A 402 18.07 -1.29 10.08
CA MET A 402 18.28 -2.70 10.42
C MET A 402 19.53 -2.96 11.26
N GLY A 403 20.27 -1.90 11.62
CA GLY A 403 21.57 -2.02 12.27
C GLY A 403 21.87 -0.95 13.33
N ASN A 404 23.15 -0.88 13.68
CA ASN A 404 23.68 -0.11 14.81
C ASN A 404 23.52 1.40 14.63
N ALA A 405 23.61 1.92 13.40
CA ALA A 405 23.36 3.35 13.17
C ALA A 405 21.94 3.76 13.62
N GLY A 406 20.96 2.87 13.47
CA GLY A 406 19.60 3.06 13.97
C GLY A 406 19.50 3.12 15.49
N ILE A 407 20.20 2.20 16.16
CA ILE A 407 20.26 2.14 17.62
C ILE A 407 20.93 3.41 18.17
N GLY A 408 22.04 3.85 17.54
CA GLY A 408 22.68 5.12 17.86
C GLY A 408 21.76 6.31 17.63
N TYR A 409 21.01 6.33 16.53
CA TYR A 409 20.02 7.39 16.25
C TYR A 409 18.92 7.45 17.32
N PHE A 410 18.39 6.29 17.74
CA PHE A 410 17.44 6.19 18.84
C PHE A 410 17.98 6.80 20.14
N TYR A 411 19.24 6.50 20.52
CA TYR A 411 19.86 7.11 21.70
C TYR A 411 19.97 8.64 21.61
N LEU A 412 20.33 9.16 20.43
CA LEU A 412 20.42 10.60 20.19
C LEU A 412 19.04 11.27 20.24
N LYS A 413 18.00 10.63 19.69
CA LYS A 413 16.62 11.07 19.76
C LYS A 413 16.10 11.05 21.20
N LEU A 414 16.34 9.98 21.96
CA LEU A 414 15.99 9.91 23.39
C LEU A 414 16.68 11.02 24.22
N ARG A 415 17.91 11.40 23.86
CA ARG A 415 18.63 12.47 24.57
C ARG A 415 17.99 13.84 24.38
N GLU A 416 17.43 14.12 23.20
CA GLU A 416 16.79 15.40 22.86
C GLU A 416 15.45 15.16 22.14
N PRO A 417 14.43 14.60 22.83
CA PRO A 417 13.23 14.01 22.21
C PRO A 417 12.37 15.01 21.43
N VAL A 418 12.48 16.29 21.76
CA VAL A 418 11.78 17.40 21.10
C VAL A 418 12.58 17.99 19.95
N LYS A 419 13.93 17.94 19.99
CA LYS A 419 14.79 18.64 19.00
C LYS A 419 15.26 17.75 17.86
N VAL A 420 15.46 16.45 18.12
CA VAL A 420 15.83 15.50 17.07
C VAL A 420 14.56 15.14 16.31
N PRO A 421 14.52 15.32 14.98
CA PRO A 421 13.35 14.93 14.19
C PRO A 421 13.16 13.41 14.22
N SER A 422 11.94 12.96 13.98
CA SER A 422 11.68 11.54 13.75
C SER A 422 12.02 11.17 12.30
N ILE A 423 12.94 10.24 12.09
CA ILE A 423 13.11 9.63 10.76
C ILE A 423 12.03 8.57 10.46
N LEU A 424 11.39 8.07 11.51
CA LEU A 424 10.33 7.06 11.42
C LEU A 424 8.95 7.66 11.12
N ALA A 425 8.73 8.93 11.45
CA ALA A 425 7.56 9.70 11.04
C ALA A 425 7.96 11.16 10.72
N PRO A 426 8.66 11.41 9.59
CA PRO A 426 9.09 12.76 9.21
C PRO A 426 7.89 13.70 9.03
N GLN A 427 7.91 14.83 9.74
CA GLN A 427 6.84 15.83 9.73
C GLN A 427 7.30 17.09 9.00
N VAL A 428 6.43 17.65 8.17
CA VAL A 428 6.62 18.96 7.58
C VAL A 428 6.05 20.00 8.54
N ASN A 429 6.90 20.86 9.07
CA ASN A 429 6.52 21.82 10.13
C ASN A 429 6.09 23.20 9.59
N SER A 430 6.28 23.45 8.29
CA SER A 430 5.84 24.68 7.64
C SER A 430 4.51 24.49 6.94
N SER A 431 3.82 25.59 6.65
CA SER A 431 2.65 25.61 5.79
C SER A 431 2.99 26.29 4.47
N PHE A 432 2.35 25.85 3.40
CA PHE A 432 2.44 26.46 2.08
C PHE A 432 1.91 27.89 2.15
N THR A 433 2.71 28.83 1.66
CA THR A 433 2.25 30.20 1.45
C THR A 433 1.49 30.24 0.14
N GLN A 434 0.17 30.46 0.20
CA GLN A 434 -0.67 30.50 -0.99
C GLN A 434 -0.14 31.49 -2.02
N ASN A 435 -0.06 31.06 -3.27
CA ASN A 435 0.25 31.89 -4.42
C ASN A 435 -0.75 31.58 -5.54
N GLU A 436 -0.98 32.52 -6.46
CA GLU A 436 -1.93 32.31 -7.56
C GLU A 436 -1.54 31.11 -8.45
N ALA A 437 -0.26 30.76 -8.53
CA ALA A 437 0.20 29.64 -9.33
C ALA A 437 -0.31 28.27 -8.83
N ILE A 438 -0.70 28.13 -7.56
CA ILE A 438 -1.17 26.84 -7.03
C ILE A 438 -2.46 26.35 -7.71
N THR A 439 -3.29 27.27 -8.23
CA THR A 439 -4.55 26.91 -8.91
C THR A 439 -4.32 26.17 -10.23
N ASN A 440 -3.10 26.18 -10.76
CA ASN A 440 -2.73 25.42 -11.95
C ASN A 440 -2.58 23.91 -11.67
N TYR A 441 -2.53 23.50 -10.40
CA TYR A 441 -2.29 22.11 -10.00
C TYR A 441 -3.59 21.47 -9.48
N ALA A 442 -4.39 20.97 -10.41
CA ALA A 442 -5.75 20.52 -10.17
C ALA A 442 -5.91 19.56 -9.00
N TYR A 443 -4.96 18.64 -8.78
CA TYR A 443 -5.03 17.63 -7.72
C TYR A 443 -4.60 18.15 -6.34
N ILE A 444 -3.80 19.21 -6.29
CA ILE A 444 -3.41 19.87 -5.04
C ILE A 444 -4.59 20.65 -4.44
N VAL A 445 -5.36 21.31 -5.31
CA VAL A 445 -6.45 22.22 -4.92
C VAL A 445 -7.83 21.57 -4.93
N LEU A 446 -7.94 20.25 -5.14
CA LEU A 446 -9.22 19.55 -5.12
C LEU A 446 -9.98 19.87 -3.84
N SER A 447 -11.24 20.26 -4.00
CA SER A 447 -12.16 20.30 -2.88
C SER A 447 -12.46 18.90 -2.37
N LYS A 448 -12.93 18.79 -1.13
CA LYS A 448 -13.35 17.51 -0.54
C LYS A 448 -14.42 16.80 -1.39
N ALA A 449 -15.36 17.55 -1.96
CA ALA A 449 -16.42 17.02 -2.82
C ALA A 449 -15.86 16.43 -4.14
N GLU A 450 -14.95 17.15 -4.81
CA GLU A 450 -14.31 16.66 -6.04
C GLU A 450 -13.42 15.46 -5.79
N LEU A 451 -12.71 15.46 -4.66
CA LEU A 451 -11.88 14.34 -4.26
C LEU A 451 -12.72 13.10 -3.96
N TYR A 452 -13.79 13.25 -3.17
CA TYR A 452 -14.73 12.16 -2.89
C TYR A 452 -15.31 11.58 -4.18
N LYS A 453 -15.75 12.44 -5.11
CA LYS A 453 -16.20 12.02 -6.44
C LYS A 453 -15.11 11.29 -7.22
N THR A 454 -13.85 11.74 -7.13
CA THR A 454 -12.71 11.10 -7.79
C THR A 454 -12.47 9.69 -7.27
N VAL A 455 -12.57 9.49 -5.96
CA VAL A 455 -12.46 8.17 -5.33
C VAL A 455 -13.62 7.25 -5.73
N LEU A 456 -14.86 7.74 -5.70
CA LEU A 456 -16.03 6.93 -6.11
C LEU A 456 -16.00 6.49 -7.58
N LYS A 457 -15.33 7.24 -8.46
CA LYS A 457 -15.17 6.83 -9.88
C LYS A 457 -14.46 5.50 -10.04
N GLN A 458 -13.73 5.01 -9.04
CA GLN A 458 -13.08 3.70 -9.11
C GLN A 458 -14.10 2.56 -9.28
N ASP A 459 -15.24 2.67 -8.57
CA ASP A 459 -16.28 1.63 -8.57
C ASP A 459 -17.54 2.06 -9.34
N PHE A 460 -17.86 3.35 -9.33
CA PHE A 460 -19.13 3.90 -9.79
C PHE A 460 -19.00 4.91 -10.94
N LYS A 461 -18.00 4.73 -11.81
CA LYS A 461 -17.71 5.67 -12.92
C LYS A 461 -18.96 5.95 -13.77
N ARG A 462 -19.72 4.92 -14.11
CA ARG A 462 -20.86 5.02 -15.04
C ARG A 462 -22.13 5.49 -14.32
N THR A 463 -22.33 5.06 -13.07
CA THR A 463 -23.39 5.60 -12.21
C THR A 463 -23.21 7.11 -12.05
N LEU A 464 -22.00 7.60 -11.76
CA LEU A 464 -21.71 9.02 -11.67
C LEU A 464 -21.99 9.76 -12.99
N PHE A 465 -21.61 9.17 -14.13
CA PHE A 465 -21.93 9.73 -15.45
C PHE A 465 -23.44 9.88 -15.66
N VAL A 466 -24.24 8.87 -15.31
CA VAL A 466 -25.71 8.95 -15.42
C VAL A 466 -26.29 10.00 -14.46
N LEU A 467 -25.81 10.07 -13.22
CA LEU A 467 -26.23 11.07 -12.24
C LEU A 467 -25.95 12.50 -12.74
N GLU A 468 -24.75 12.76 -13.25
CA GLU A 468 -24.38 14.09 -13.78
C GLU A 468 -25.30 14.57 -14.91
N ARG A 469 -25.86 13.66 -15.70
CA ARG A 469 -26.66 14.00 -16.88
C ARG A 469 -28.16 14.03 -16.62
N LEU A 470 -28.65 13.10 -15.79
CA LEU A 470 -30.08 12.94 -15.57
C LEU A 470 -30.54 13.48 -14.21
N PHE A 471 -29.63 13.64 -13.25
CA PHE A 471 -29.92 14.00 -11.86
C PHE A 471 -28.90 15.04 -11.31
N PRO A 472 -28.66 16.18 -12.00
CA PRO A 472 -27.61 17.12 -11.62
C PRO A 472 -27.84 17.78 -10.25
N GLU A 473 -29.11 18.02 -9.86
CA GLU A 473 -29.45 18.62 -8.57
C GLU A 473 -29.22 17.63 -7.42
N GLU A 474 -29.62 16.37 -7.60
CA GLU A 474 -29.43 15.32 -6.60
C GLU A 474 -27.97 14.91 -6.48
N MET A 475 -27.24 14.90 -7.59
CA MET A 475 -25.78 14.78 -7.60
C MET A 475 -25.16 15.88 -6.73
N HIS A 476 -25.52 17.14 -6.94
CA HIS A 476 -25.03 18.23 -6.10
C HIS A 476 -25.38 18.03 -4.62
N ALA A 477 -26.60 17.57 -4.31
CA ALA A 477 -27.01 17.28 -2.94
C ALA A 477 -26.23 16.12 -2.28
N LEU A 478 -25.88 15.08 -3.04
CA LEU A 478 -25.08 13.95 -2.56
C LEU A 478 -23.68 14.38 -2.10
N PHE A 479 -23.06 15.36 -2.77
CA PHE A 479 -21.70 15.77 -2.49
C PHE A 479 -21.56 17.04 -1.63
N ASN A 480 -22.52 17.98 -1.72
CA ASN A 480 -22.43 19.28 -1.05
C ASN A 480 -23.38 19.45 0.15
N GLY A 481 -24.32 18.52 0.35
CA GLY A 481 -25.38 18.63 1.36
C GLY A 481 -25.16 17.83 2.65
N ARG A 482 -24.11 17.00 2.75
CA ARG A 482 -23.93 16.07 3.88
C ARG A 482 -22.60 16.32 4.57
N ARG A 483 -22.64 16.41 5.92
CA ARG A 483 -21.45 16.16 6.74
C ARG A 483 -21.23 14.65 6.67
N PRO A 484 -20.11 14.16 6.13
CA PRO A 484 -19.83 12.73 6.20
C PRO A 484 -19.81 12.34 7.68
N VAL A 485 -20.56 11.30 8.02
CA VAL A 485 -20.47 10.72 9.36
C VAL A 485 -19.18 9.92 9.35
N TYR A 486 -18.20 10.32 10.16
CA TYR A 486 -16.85 9.73 10.18
C TYR A 486 -16.84 8.20 10.37
N GLU A 487 -17.92 7.64 10.89
CA GLU A 487 -18.11 6.22 11.18
C GLU A 487 -18.62 5.40 9.97
N ILE A 488 -19.10 6.05 8.91
CA ILE A 488 -19.66 5.37 7.73
C ILE A 488 -18.71 5.55 6.54
N SER A 489 -18.45 4.48 5.78
CA SER A 489 -17.59 4.60 4.61
C SER A 489 -18.24 5.50 3.55
N ALA A 490 -17.40 6.27 2.85
CA ALA A 490 -17.88 7.14 1.78
C ALA A 490 -18.57 6.34 0.65
N LYS A 491 -18.18 5.08 0.46
CA LYS A 491 -18.82 4.17 -0.49
C LYS A 491 -20.26 3.83 -0.07
N GLU A 492 -20.48 3.47 1.20
CA GLU A 492 -21.81 3.14 1.72
C GLU A 492 -22.76 4.34 1.69
N GLU A 493 -22.28 5.53 2.06
CA GLU A 493 -23.10 6.76 1.99
C GLU A 493 -23.58 7.03 0.55
N PHE A 494 -22.72 6.80 -0.44
CA PHE A 494 -23.06 6.93 -1.86
C PHE A 494 -24.07 5.87 -2.29
N ILE A 495 -23.82 4.59 -1.98
CA ILE A 495 -24.73 3.48 -2.29
C ILE A 495 -26.12 3.74 -1.71
N GLN A 496 -26.21 4.17 -0.45
CA GLN A 496 -27.48 4.52 0.20
C GLN A 496 -28.14 5.73 -0.47
N GLY A 497 -27.35 6.75 -0.83
CA GLY A 497 -27.82 7.93 -1.54
C GLY A 497 -28.47 7.60 -2.89
N VAL A 498 -27.79 6.80 -3.72
CA VAL A 498 -28.30 6.35 -5.01
C VAL A 498 -29.51 5.43 -4.84
N THR A 499 -29.50 4.55 -3.84
CA THR A 499 -30.64 3.67 -3.53
C THR A 499 -31.90 4.47 -3.15
N ASN A 500 -31.73 5.50 -2.31
CA ASN A 500 -32.83 6.40 -1.95
C ASN A 500 -33.34 7.20 -3.16
N LEU A 501 -32.42 7.74 -3.96
CA LEU A 501 -32.76 8.45 -5.19
C LEU A 501 -33.59 7.56 -6.13
N LEU A 502 -33.15 6.31 -6.31
CA LEU A 502 -33.92 5.33 -7.06
C LEU A 502 -35.35 5.28 -6.50
N GLN A 503 -35.58 5.08 -5.21
CA GLN A 503 -36.94 4.94 -4.65
C GLN A 503 -37.89 6.11 -4.98
N ILE A 504 -37.39 7.35 -5.03
CA ILE A 504 -38.21 8.56 -5.19
C ILE A 504 -38.32 9.08 -6.64
N SER A 505 -37.43 8.67 -7.55
CA SER A 505 -37.36 9.23 -8.91
C SER A 505 -38.41 8.69 -9.89
N PRO A 506 -38.88 9.51 -10.86
CA PRO A 506 -39.83 9.08 -11.89
C PRO A 506 -39.32 7.91 -12.75
N PRO A 507 -40.20 6.99 -13.21
CA PRO A 507 -39.79 5.75 -13.91
C PRO A 507 -38.93 5.97 -15.17
N ARG A 508 -39.18 7.05 -15.93
CA ARG A 508 -38.55 7.30 -17.23
C ARG A 508 -37.04 7.55 -17.15
N GLN A 509 -36.58 8.26 -16.12
CA GLN A 509 -35.16 8.57 -15.90
C GLN A 509 -34.48 7.50 -15.04
N LYS A 510 -35.20 6.97 -14.04
CA LYS A 510 -34.70 5.97 -13.10
C LYS A 510 -34.21 4.68 -13.76
N LYS A 511 -34.77 4.30 -14.91
CA LYS A 511 -34.42 3.03 -15.60
C LYS A 511 -32.93 2.94 -15.96
N TYR A 512 -32.31 4.02 -16.45
CA TYR A 512 -30.89 4.03 -16.82
C TYR A 512 -30.00 3.96 -15.60
N LEU A 513 -30.32 4.77 -14.56
CA LEU A 513 -29.60 4.77 -13.30
C LEU A 513 -29.66 3.40 -12.63
N ARG A 514 -30.84 2.76 -12.58
CA ARG A 514 -31.01 1.42 -12.01
C ARG A 514 -30.15 0.39 -12.74
N ASP A 515 -30.19 0.40 -14.07
CA ASP A 515 -29.51 -0.61 -14.90
C ASP A 515 -27.99 -0.59 -14.66
N VAL A 516 -27.38 0.60 -14.77
CA VAL A 516 -25.93 0.75 -14.57
C VAL A 516 -25.49 0.61 -13.13
N PHE A 517 -26.27 1.14 -12.18
CA PHE A 517 -25.96 1.05 -10.76
C PHE A 517 -26.01 -0.39 -10.26
N THR A 518 -26.94 -1.20 -10.79
CA THR A 518 -27.01 -2.63 -10.45
C THR A 518 -25.75 -3.35 -10.90
N LEU A 519 -25.29 -3.11 -12.13
CA LEU A 519 -24.04 -3.71 -12.65
C LEU A 519 -22.82 -3.35 -11.78
N GLU A 520 -22.62 -2.06 -11.52
CA GLU A 520 -21.48 -1.59 -10.72
C GLU A 520 -21.57 -2.07 -9.25
N LEU A 521 -22.77 -2.09 -8.67
CA LEU A 521 -22.98 -2.58 -7.31
C LEU A 521 -22.69 -4.08 -7.18
N GLU A 522 -23.11 -4.91 -8.14
CA GLU A 522 -22.79 -6.34 -8.13
C GLU A 522 -21.29 -6.59 -8.31
N LYS A 523 -20.59 -5.76 -9.09
CA LYS A 523 -19.12 -5.81 -9.18
C LYS A 523 -18.45 -5.51 -7.84
N VAL A 524 -18.92 -4.48 -7.14
CA VAL A 524 -18.44 -4.17 -5.79
C VAL A 524 -18.69 -5.32 -4.83
N ARG A 525 -19.89 -5.93 -4.86
CA ARG A 525 -20.24 -7.09 -4.02
C ARG A 525 -19.35 -8.31 -4.33
N ALA A 526 -19.08 -8.57 -5.60
CA ALA A 526 -18.20 -9.65 -6.03
C ALA A 526 -16.75 -9.44 -5.55
N GLU A 527 -16.28 -8.19 -5.47
CA GLU A 527 -14.97 -7.85 -4.90
C GLU A 527 -14.97 -8.02 -3.38
N GLU A 528 -16.00 -7.55 -2.69
CA GLU A 528 -16.12 -7.66 -1.23
C GLU A 528 -16.23 -9.11 -0.75
N ALA A 529 -16.80 -9.99 -1.57
CA ALA A 529 -16.89 -11.42 -1.32
C ALA A 529 -15.52 -12.14 -1.40
N ILE A 530 -14.45 -11.47 -1.85
CA ILE A 530 -13.10 -12.03 -1.86
C ILE A 530 -12.56 -12.06 -0.42
N GLU A 531 -12.53 -13.25 0.17
CA GLU A 531 -12.00 -13.47 1.51
C GLU A 531 -10.48 -13.30 1.57
N SER A 532 -9.76 -13.78 0.54
CA SER A 532 -8.30 -13.76 0.49
C SER A 532 -7.77 -13.71 -0.95
N TYR A 533 -7.03 -12.65 -1.29
CA TYR A 533 -6.38 -12.54 -2.60
C TYR A 533 -5.30 -13.62 -2.77
N ALA A 534 -4.56 -13.93 -1.70
CA ALA A 534 -3.61 -15.03 -1.63
C ALA A 534 -4.24 -16.39 -1.95
N LEU A 535 -5.43 -16.66 -1.41
CA LEU A 535 -6.18 -17.89 -1.72
C LEU A 535 -6.55 -17.94 -3.20
N LEU A 536 -7.14 -16.87 -3.73
CA LEU A 536 -7.51 -16.78 -5.14
C LEU A 536 -6.29 -16.95 -6.04
N TYR A 537 -5.16 -16.34 -5.71
CA TYR A 537 -3.93 -16.45 -6.49
C TYR A 537 -3.45 -17.89 -6.62
N VAL A 538 -3.45 -18.64 -5.51
CA VAL A 538 -3.05 -20.05 -5.51
C VAL A 538 -4.09 -20.92 -6.21
N LYS A 539 -5.39 -20.70 -5.95
CA LYS A 539 -6.49 -21.38 -6.64
C LYS A 539 -6.35 -21.21 -8.15
N GLU A 540 -6.23 -19.98 -8.64
CA GLU A 540 -6.15 -19.67 -10.08
C GLU A 540 -4.99 -20.38 -10.77
N ARG A 541 -3.81 -20.43 -10.15
CA ARG A 541 -2.65 -21.12 -10.72
C ARG A 541 -2.86 -22.62 -10.80
N ILE A 542 -3.40 -23.23 -9.74
CA ILE A 542 -3.69 -24.67 -9.70
C ILE A 542 -4.79 -25.04 -10.69
N GLU A 543 -5.87 -24.25 -10.75
CA GLU A 543 -6.96 -24.49 -11.70
C GLU A 543 -6.51 -24.24 -13.14
N THR A 544 -5.59 -23.31 -13.40
CA THR A 544 -4.99 -23.15 -14.73
C THR A 544 -4.20 -24.40 -15.16
N GLU A 545 -3.46 -25.02 -14.24
CA GLU A 545 -2.75 -26.29 -14.51
C GLU A 545 -3.74 -27.43 -14.82
N ARG A 546 -4.82 -27.54 -14.04
CA ARG A 546 -5.89 -28.52 -14.24
C ARG A 546 -6.65 -28.30 -15.55
N ALA A 547 -6.98 -27.05 -15.86
CA ALA A 547 -7.69 -26.63 -17.07
C ALA A 547 -6.91 -27.00 -18.34
N LYS A 548 -5.59 -26.81 -18.35
CA LYS A 548 -4.74 -27.22 -19.50
C LYS A 548 -4.87 -28.70 -19.81
N LYS A 549 -4.84 -29.56 -18.78
CA LYS A 549 -5.04 -31.00 -18.93
C LYS A 549 -6.45 -31.33 -19.41
N LEU A 550 -7.46 -30.68 -18.84
CA LEU A 550 -8.86 -30.87 -19.23
C LEU A 550 -9.13 -30.47 -20.70
N VAL A 551 -8.47 -29.42 -21.19
CA VAL A 551 -8.58 -28.98 -22.59
C VAL A 551 -8.00 -30.01 -23.55
N GLU A 552 -6.97 -30.76 -23.15
CA GLU A 552 -6.49 -31.91 -23.93
C GLU A 552 -7.55 -33.01 -23.98
N ASP A 553 -8.19 -33.32 -22.85
CA ASP A 553 -9.27 -34.33 -22.77
C ASP A 553 -10.50 -33.93 -23.59
N LEU A 554 -10.85 -32.63 -23.63
CA LEU A 554 -11.93 -32.07 -24.46
C LEU A 554 -11.70 -32.25 -25.97
N ARG A 555 -10.47 -32.53 -26.40
CA ARG A 555 -10.13 -32.82 -27.81
C ARG A 555 -10.27 -34.30 -28.15
N SER A 556 -10.52 -35.16 -27.16
CA SER A 556 -10.59 -36.61 -27.32
C SER A 556 -12.04 -37.12 -27.40
N ALA A 557 -12.21 -38.39 -27.78
CA ALA A 557 -13.53 -39.04 -27.88
C ALA A 557 -14.27 -39.15 -26.53
N SER A 558 -13.58 -38.99 -25.38
CA SER A 558 -14.19 -39.00 -24.04
C SER A 558 -14.83 -37.67 -23.63
N ALA A 559 -14.72 -36.61 -24.44
CA ALA A 559 -15.32 -35.31 -24.16
C ALA A 559 -16.86 -35.37 -23.93
N GLN A 560 -17.52 -36.39 -24.49
CA GLN A 560 -18.96 -36.62 -24.37
C GLN A 560 -19.42 -36.93 -22.95
N THR A 561 -18.53 -37.41 -22.07
CA THR A 561 -18.88 -37.77 -20.69
C THR A 561 -18.58 -36.68 -19.67
N LEU A 562 -17.92 -35.59 -20.09
CA LEU A 562 -17.52 -34.50 -19.19
C LEU A 562 -18.74 -33.72 -18.70
N ARG A 563 -18.84 -33.57 -17.38
CA ARG A 563 -19.78 -32.66 -16.71
C ARG A 563 -19.02 -31.42 -16.26
N LEU A 564 -19.59 -30.27 -16.58
CA LEU A 564 -19.05 -28.97 -16.21
C LEU A 564 -20.12 -28.16 -15.49
N ILE A 565 -19.68 -27.28 -14.60
CA ILE A 565 -20.53 -26.33 -13.91
C ILE A 565 -19.97 -24.92 -14.06
N LEU A 566 -20.85 -23.92 -14.14
CA LEU A 566 -20.47 -22.53 -14.01
C LEU A 566 -19.86 -22.30 -12.62
N ASN A 567 -18.65 -21.73 -12.57
CA ASN A 567 -17.97 -21.45 -11.32
C ASN A 567 -18.88 -20.64 -10.38
N PRO A 568 -19.15 -21.10 -9.14
CA PRO A 568 -20.09 -20.41 -8.25
C PRO A 568 -19.65 -18.99 -7.85
N THR A 569 -18.36 -18.63 -8.05
CA THR A 569 -17.89 -17.26 -7.82
C THR A 569 -18.12 -16.33 -9.01
N VAL A 570 -18.48 -16.87 -10.19
CA VAL A 570 -18.77 -16.10 -11.39
C VAL A 570 -20.24 -15.68 -11.39
N THR A 571 -20.47 -14.40 -11.67
CA THR A 571 -21.83 -13.86 -11.80
C THR A 571 -22.05 -13.37 -13.24
N ILE A 572 -23.22 -13.67 -13.81
CA ILE A 572 -23.63 -13.12 -15.10
C ILE A 572 -24.84 -12.21 -14.89
N ILE A 573 -24.75 -10.96 -15.34
CA ILE A 573 -25.77 -9.93 -15.19
C ILE A 573 -26.33 -9.56 -16.56
N LEU A 574 -27.65 -9.43 -16.66
CA LEU A 574 -28.32 -8.94 -17.85
C LEU A 574 -28.66 -7.46 -17.68
N THR A 575 -27.87 -6.59 -18.31
CA THR A 575 -28.19 -5.16 -18.41
C THR A 575 -29.08 -4.90 -19.62
N LYS A 576 -29.83 -3.80 -19.63
CA LYS A 576 -30.73 -3.42 -20.76
C LYS A 576 -30.05 -2.54 -21.80
N TRP A 577 -28.89 -1.97 -21.46
CA TRP A 577 -28.07 -1.14 -22.33
C TRP A 577 -26.60 -1.54 -22.26
N ASP A 578 -25.83 -1.16 -23.28
CA ASP A 578 -24.41 -1.50 -23.32
C ASP A 578 -23.59 -0.49 -22.52
N TRP A 579 -23.15 -0.91 -21.34
CA TRP A 579 -22.29 -0.13 -20.46
C TRP A 579 -20.81 -0.55 -20.53
N SER A 580 -20.48 -1.49 -21.43
CA SER A 580 -19.15 -2.11 -21.49
C SER A 580 -18.11 -1.26 -22.21
N SER A 581 -18.53 -0.30 -23.05
CA SER A 581 -17.58 0.62 -23.69
C SER A 581 -16.80 1.41 -22.65
N GLY A 582 -15.51 1.65 -22.91
CA GLY A 582 -14.69 2.56 -22.11
C GLY A 582 -14.94 4.05 -22.41
N LEU A 583 -15.70 4.36 -23.48
CA LEU A 583 -15.92 5.70 -24.00
C LEU A 583 -17.27 6.27 -23.52
N GLN A 584 -17.26 7.51 -23.00
CA GLN A 584 -18.48 8.17 -22.52
C GLN A 584 -19.51 8.42 -23.62
N ASP A 585 -19.06 8.67 -24.86
CA ASP A 585 -19.95 8.91 -26.00
C ASP A 585 -20.82 7.68 -26.31
N ASP A 586 -20.28 6.48 -26.12
CA ASP A 586 -21.03 5.25 -26.31
C ASP A 586 -22.12 5.11 -25.23
N TRP A 587 -21.82 5.48 -23.99
CA TRP A 587 -22.82 5.51 -22.92
C TRP A 587 -23.91 6.55 -23.17
N LEU A 588 -23.58 7.67 -23.79
CA LEU A 588 -24.56 8.70 -24.14
C LEU A 588 -25.59 8.18 -25.14
N SER A 589 -25.16 7.33 -26.07
CA SER A 589 -26.05 6.71 -27.07
C SER A 589 -27.17 5.86 -26.45
N ASN A 590 -26.93 5.30 -25.25
CA ASN A 590 -27.91 4.48 -24.52
C ASN A 590 -29.20 5.26 -24.20
N PHE A 591 -29.12 6.57 -24.00
CA PHE A 591 -30.31 7.39 -23.70
C PHE A 591 -31.30 7.50 -24.87
N SER A 592 -30.83 7.23 -26.09
CA SER A 592 -31.65 7.18 -27.32
C SER A 592 -31.89 5.75 -27.84
N ALA A 593 -31.13 4.76 -27.37
CA ALA A 593 -31.22 3.39 -27.83
C ALA A 593 -32.46 2.65 -27.31
N GLY A 594 -32.94 1.68 -28.11
CA GLY A 594 -33.89 0.67 -27.63
C GLY A 594 -33.27 -0.23 -26.54
N THR A 595 -34.10 -1.05 -25.88
CA THR A 595 -33.63 -1.99 -24.86
C THR A 595 -33.32 -3.35 -25.47
N ALA A 596 -32.16 -3.91 -25.16
CA ALA A 596 -31.79 -5.28 -25.49
C ALA A 596 -30.95 -5.87 -24.37
N GLU A 597 -31.09 -7.16 -24.08
CA GLU A 597 -30.30 -7.79 -23.02
C GLU A 597 -28.82 -7.84 -23.42
N GLN A 598 -27.99 -7.22 -22.58
CA GLN A 598 -26.55 -7.20 -22.69
C GLN A 598 -25.99 -8.04 -21.53
N PRO A 599 -25.63 -9.31 -21.77
CA PRO A 599 -25.02 -10.15 -20.76
C PRO A 599 -23.60 -9.69 -20.46
N VAL A 600 -23.32 -9.46 -19.17
CA VAL A 600 -22.01 -9.06 -18.64
C VAL A 600 -21.58 -10.10 -17.62
N ILE A 601 -20.38 -10.63 -17.77
CA ILE A 601 -19.77 -11.56 -16.81
C ILE A 601 -18.90 -10.78 -15.82
N LEU A 602 -19.04 -11.11 -14.54
CA LEU A 602 -18.19 -10.66 -13.44
C LEU A 602 -17.44 -11.87 -12.90
N ARG A 603 -16.11 -11.83 -12.99
CA ARG A 603 -15.22 -12.90 -12.53
C ARG A 603 -14.24 -12.38 -11.49
N PRO A 604 -14.39 -12.76 -10.21
CA PRO A 604 -13.40 -12.47 -9.18
C PRO A 604 -12.05 -13.10 -9.52
N THR A 605 -10.97 -12.32 -9.37
CA THR A 605 -9.59 -12.78 -9.52
C THR A 605 -8.72 -12.27 -8.39
N SER A 606 -7.50 -12.80 -8.27
CA SER A 606 -6.51 -12.27 -7.34
C SER A 606 -6.10 -10.82 -7.61
N ALA A 607 -6.35 -10.31 -8.83
CA ALA A 607 -6.15 -8.91 -9.21
C ALA A 607 -7.43 -8.06 -9.17
N GLY A 608 -8.56 -8.64 -8.72
CA GLY A 608 -9.87 -8.01 -8.66
C GLY A 608 -10.93 -8.61 -9.55
N VAL A 609 -12.13 -8.02 -9.56
CA VAL A 609 -13.21 -8.47 -10.45
C VAL A 609 -12.99 -8.02 -11.89
N ILE A 610 -12.82 -8.99 -12.78
CA ILE A 610 -12.84 -8.79 -14.24
C ILE A 610 -14.30 -8.68 -14.69
N GLU A 611 -14.57 -7.67 -15.51
CA GLU A 611 -15.87 -7.38 -16.09
C GLU A 611 -15.75 -7.45 -17.62
N GLU A 612 -16.53 -8.34 -18.25
CA GLU A 612 -16.49 -8.52 -19.70
C GLU A 612 -17.90 -8.65 -20.28
N LYS A 613 -18.11 -8.10 -21.48
CA LYS A 613 -19.35 -8.30 -22.22
C LYS A 613 -19.34 -9.67 -22.89
N LEU A 614 -20.41 -10.43 -22.71
CA LEU A 614 -20.61 -11.70 -23.40
C LEU A 614 -21.33 -11.50 -24.73
N SER A 615 -20.97 -12.31 -25.73
CA SER A 615 -21.83 -12.51 -26.90
C SER A 615 -23.06 -13.32 -26.52
N SER A 616 -24.17 -13.19 -27.27
CA SER A 616 -25.38 -13.95 -26.99
C SER A 616 -25.14 -15.47 -27.00
N ILE A 617 -24.32 -15.98 -27.94
CA ILE A 617 -23.96 -17.40 -27.99
C ILE A 617 -23.17 -17.82 -26.73
N ALA A 618 -22.20 -17.01 -26.29
CA ALA A 618 -21.42 -17.32 -25.08
C ALA A 618 -22.29 -17.33 -23.83
N TYR A 619 -23.22 -16.38 -23.72
CA TYR A 619 -24.21 -16.36 -22.64
C TYR A 619 -25.05 -17.64 -22.59
N PHE A 620 -25.64 -18.05 -23.72
CA PHE A 620 -26.46 -19.28 -23.77
C PHE A 620 -25.66 -20.54 -23.45
N VAL A 621 -24.40 -20.63 -23.91
CA VAL A 621 -23.52 -21.75 -23.58
C VAL A 621 -23.21 -21.79 -22.09
N LEU A 622 -22.83 -20.66 -21.49
CA LEU A 622 -22.43 -20.60 -20.09
C LEU A 622 -23.60 -20.88 -19.14
N ILE A 623 -24.78 -20.29 -19.39
CA ILE A 623 -25.95 -20.48 -18.53
C ILE A 623 -26.46 -21.92 -18.58
N ALA A 624 -26.24 -22.63 -19.70
CA ALA A 624 -26.58 -24.05 -19.81
C ALA A 624 -25.74 -24.95 -18.90
N PHE A 625 -24.63 -24.46 -18.32
CA PHE A 625 -23.84 -25.18 -17.33
C PHE A 625 -24.15 -24.78 -15.88
N GLN A 626 -25.14 -23.93 -15.63
CA GLN A 626 -25.45 -23.46 -14.26
C GLN A 626 -25.76 -24.61 -13.28
N ASP A 627 -26.38 -25.69 -13.77
CA ASP A 627 -26.79 -26.86 -12.96
C ASP A 627 -25.89 -28.11 -13.13
N GLY A 628 -24.66 -27.97 -13.64
CA GLY A 628 -23.73 -29.11 -13.75
C GLY A 628 -24.08 -30.09 -14.89
N ASN A 629 -24.16 -29.59 -16.12
CA ASN A 629 -24.59 -30.35 -17.28
C ASN A 629 -23.45 -31.04 -18.04
N ARG A 630 -23.80 -32.10 -18.79
CA ARG A 630 -22.87 -32.75 -19.71
C ARG A 630 -22.64 -31.85 -20.94
N LEU A 631 -21.40 -31.79 -21.42
CA LEU A 631 -21.05 -31.02 -22.62
C LEU A 631 -21.95 -31.39 -23.82
N GLU A 632 -22.21 -32.68 -24.02
CA GLU A 632 -23.06 -33.13 -25.14
C GLU A 632 -24.48 -32.59 -25.04
N SER A 633 -25.07 -32.62 -23.84
CA SER A 633 -26.43 -32.12 -23.61
C SER A 633 -26.54 -30.61 -23.86
N VAL A 634 -25.49 -29.85 -23.52
CA VAL A 634 -25.42 -28.42 -23.85
C VAL A 634 -25.30 -28.19 -25.35
N ILE A 635 -24.46 -28.96 -26.06
CA ILE A 635 -24.33 -28.88 -27.52
C ILE A 635 -25.67 -29.18 -28.20
N GLU A 636 -26.39 -30.21 -27.75
CA GLU A 636 -27.73 -30.56 -28.26
C GLU A 636 -28.73 -29.44 -28.02
N SER A 637 -28.77 -28.88 -26.80
CA SER A 637 -29.66 -27.77 -26.43
C SER A 637 -29.38 -26.51 -27.25
N VAL A 638 -28.11 -26.14 -27.42
CA VAL A 638 -27.72 -24.97 -28.22
C VAL A 638 -28.05 -25.20 -29.69
N THR A 639 -27.81 -26.40 -30.22
CA THR A 639 -28.16 -26.75 -31.60
C THR A 639 -29.68 -26.69 -31.83
N ALA A 640 -30.48 -27.09 -30.84
CA ALA A 640 -31.94 -27.05 -30.90
C ALA A 640 -32.51 -25.62 -30.88
N SER A 641 -31.77 -24.62 -30.42
CA SER A 641 -32.20 -23.21 -30.47
C SER A 641 -32.12 -22.55 -31.85
N PHE A 642 -31.58 -23.24 -32.86
CA PHE A 642 -31.53 -22.77 -34.24
C PHE A 642 -32.57 -23.47 -35.11
N ASP A 643 -33.35 -22.70 -35.87
CA ASP A 643 -34.32 -23.25 -36.81
C ASP A 643 -33.63 -23.89 -38.03
N SER A 644 -33.93 -25.17 -38.31
CA SER A 644 -33.54 -25.88 -39.55
C SER A 644 -32.03 -25.87 -39.89
N VAL A 645 -31.20 -26.43 -39.00
CA VAL A 645 -29.75 -26.54 -39.19
C VAL A 645 -29.31 -27.76 -40.02
N SER A 646 -28.56 -27.52 -41.10
CA SER A 646 -27.91 -28.56 -41.92
C SER A 646 -26.82 -29.32 -41.14
N SER A 647 -26.42 -30.50 -41.61
CA SER A 647 -25.34 -31.29 -40.97
C SER A 647 -24.02 -30.53 -40.85
N GLN A 648 -23.71 -29.65 -41.82
CA GLN A 648 -22.50 -28.83 -41.79
C GLN A 648 -22.60 -27.72 -40.73
N GLN A 649 -23.77 -27.09 -40.59
CA GLN A 649 -24.00 -26.09 -39.53
C GLN A 649 -24.00 -26.73 -38.13
N LYS A 650 -24.54 -27.94 -37.98
CA LYS A 650 -24.45 -28.70 -36.70
C LYS A 650 -23.00 -28.95 -36.30
N LYS A 651 -22.14 -29.32 -37.25
CA LYS A 651 -20.70 -29.49 -37.01
C LYS A 651 -20.04 -28.16 -36.59
N PHE A 652 -20.36 -27.07 -37.27
CA PHE A 652 -19.83 -25.75 -36.94
C PHE A 652 -20.27 -25.26 -35.55
N ILE A 653 -21.56 -25.42 -35.18
CA ILE A 653 -22.08 -25.09 -33.85
C ILE A 653 -21.35 -25.90 -32.79
N ARG A 654 -21.21 -27.21 -33.01
CA ARG A 654 -20.47 -28.10 -32.11
C ARG A 654 -19.04 -27.62 -31.88
N GLU A 655 -18.30 -27.35 -32.94
CA GLU A 655 -16.91 -26.85 -32.86
C GLU A 655 -16.85 -25.51 -32.12
N THR A 656 -17.78 -24.61 -32.39
CA THR A 656 -17.88 -23.30 -31.73
C THR A 656 -18.16 -23.44 -30.22
N VAL A 657 -19.11 -24.28 -29.83
CA VAL A 657 -19.43 -24.54 -28.42
C VAL A 657 -18.24 -25.17 -27.70
N ILE A 658 -17.57 -26.15 -28.31
CA ILE A 658 -16.36 -26.77 -27.74
C ILE A 658 -15.26 -25.74 -27.55
N GLN A 659 -15.01 -24.87 -28.53
CA GLN A 659 -14.01 -23.80 -28.40
C GLN A 659 -14.36 -22.82 -27.28
N GLN A 660 -15.62 -22.41 -27.16
CA GLN A 660 -16.06 -21.53 -26.08
C GLN A 660 -15.92 -22.19 -24.71
N VAL A 661 -16.29 -23.46 -24.59
CA VAL A 661 -16.10 -24.24 -23.37
C VAL A 661 -14.63 -24.37 -23.01
N GLN A 662 -13.75 -24.63 -23.98
CA GLN A 662 -12.30 -24.67 -23.75
C GLN A 662 -11.78 -23.34 -23.22
N GLN A 663 -12.18 -22.21 -23.81
CA GLN A 663 -11.78 -20.88 -23.32
C GLN A 663 -12.34 -20.60 -21.93
N ALA A 664 -13.60 -20.95 -21.67
CA ALA A 664 -14.24 -20.78 -20.37
C ALA A 664 -13.56 -21.62 -19.28
N VAL A 665 -13.16 -22.86 -19.58
CA VAL A 665 -12.36 -23.71 -18.69
C VAL A 665 -10.99 -23.10 -18.43
N LEU A 666 -10.28 -22.64 -19.47
CA LEU A 666 -8.98 -21.97 -19.32
C LEU A 666 -9.05 -20.69 -18.50
N ALA A 667 -10.16 -19.97 -18.59
CA ALA A 667 -10.42 -18.76 -17.82
C ALA A 667 -10.97 -19.02 -16.40
N GLY A 668 -11.17 -20.28 -16.01
CA GLY A 668 -11.77 -20.67 -14.73
C GLY A 668 -13.25 -20.29 -14.57
N ILE A 669 -13.94 -20.03 -15.68
CA ILE A 669 -15.39 -19.75 -15.72
C ILE A 669 -16.20 -21.04 -15.59
N LEU A 670 -15.72 -22.14 -16.17
CA LEU A 670 -16.29 -23.46 -16.01
C LEU A 670 -15.31 -24.38 -15.27
N GLU A 671 -15.83 -25.13 -14.30
CA GLU A 671 -15.08 -26.13 -13.54
C GLU A 671 -15.71 -27.53 -13.76
N MET A 672 -14.94 -28.61 -13.56
CA MET A 672 -15.50 -29.97 -13.59
C MET A 672 -16.25 -30.30 -12.31
N VAL A 673 -17.33 -31.07 -12.44
CA VAL A 673 -18.14 -31.59 -11.32
C VAL A 673 -17.76 -33.02 -10.98
#